data_AF-A0A355XVT6-F1
#
_entry.id   AF-A0A355XVT6-F1
#
_cell.length_a   1.000
_cell.length_b   1.000
_cell.length_c   1.000
_cell.angle_alpha   90.00
_cell.angle_beta   90.00
_cell.angle_gamma   90.00
#
_symmetry.space_group_name_H-M   'P 1'
#
loop_
_entity.id
_entity.type
_entity.pdbx_description
1 polymer ?
#
loop_
_entity_poly.entity_id
_entity_poly.type
_entity_poly.pdbx_seq_one_letter_code
_entity_poly.pdbx_strand_id
1 'polypeptide(L)'
;MNNVPVSVVMPVYNATAHIKECLDSILCQTFHDFELLIVDDGSTDDTSEIIKSYDDQRIKLVNNHHDYIASSNLLLSQAKGKYIARMDSDDIMMPDRLRLQYEYMEQHPEIDIIGGCIEYFGTSQGVYKPALGDLSLYDLMDGCCVVHPTAFIRNASFKSHHLRYRKENIYAEDYGLWAEAADCGLRIRNLDAMMTRYRTSNSQVTSVKKREQQIASNAIHRWIASKIVDDMAQEIPSYTHRPKGKTLTAIIPCYNEGEELENTLKSIRDTVGRHVLITVVDDCSCDQFDYEKIALRYDARYVRNNKRIGPAGSKEKGVRLCETEYFIIFDAHMRFYQQNWHQIILDELNKSQRQLLCCQTKVLSKQDGIVREKDSAHAYGAYLHMGLDTLIPAVRWNCNPHKATIKQGIIPCVLGASYASSVSYWRELKGLEGLLGYGSEEPYLSLKAWLSGGQCRLLDQIVVGHIYKENSGSLRAYSTYVYNHLLISETLFHTSLQCKVNLSAKIQGVRYFNHATTLLEKNKSLIASLKRYYAKHFDMDKVGKVMDMNHIISKDAQNLLDAGYGRMDDILRLAENAEKDIHNYGLRNGLTGTALLFGLYYKCTQDKAYIGKARSILHDLQTYYAQEGLPLSFDNGMMGIGWSMCYLTDLGILSSYETKEFLRQIDDNINIIDPRQVNDVEIISELALYCYSRLGCCRRHHLGHGLSEHVISALRKTCNKWRETSAYARLNYRKQFAMDIMSLYNKTSWGTTTCDIKDIYKLPTCLPKDEAYWDFGLDGYIGYGINILTTKLKLS
;
A
#
# COMPACT_ATOMS: atom_id res chain seq x y z
N MET A 1 -43.92 -14.50 -23.02
CA MET A 1 -43.29 -15.67 -22.37
C MET A 1 -43.36 -15.41 -20.88
N ASN A 2 -43.92 -16.33 -20.09
CA ASN A 2 -44.02 -16.19 -18.63
C ASN A 2 -42.62 -16.00 -18.04
N ASN A 3 -42.28 -14.76 -17.71
CA ASN A 3 -40.92 -14.38 -17.36
C ASN A 3 -40.83 -14.41 -15.84
N VAL A 4 -40.33 -15.52 -15.28
CA VAL A 4 -40.09 -15.63 -13.84
C VAL A 4 -39.14 -14.47 -13.45
N PRO A 5 -39.45 -13.63 -12.46
CA PRO A 5 -38.58 -12.53 -12.09
C PRO A 5 -37.22 -13.00 -11.53
N VAL A 6 -37.24 -14.00 -10.65
CA VAL A 6 -36.05 -14.50 -9.95
C VAL A 6 -36.02 -16.02 -9.94
N SER A 7 -34.87 -16.61 -10.28
CA SER A 7 -34.54 -18.00 -9.95
C SER A 7 -33.59 -18.01 -8.76
N VAL A 8 -34.03 -18.53 -7.62
CA VAL A 8 -33.13 -18.85 -6.51
C VAL A 8 -32.45 -20.18 -6.85
N VAL A 9 -31.12 -20.23 -6.79
CA VAL A 9 -30.33 -21.41 -7.16
C VAL A 9 -29.48 -21.89 -5.99
N MET A 10 -29.64 -23.17 -5.63
CA MET A 10 -29.02 -23.77 -4.46
C MET A 10 -28.53 -25.21 -4.75
N PRO A 11 -27.22 -25.44 -4.91
CA PRO A 11 -26.66 -26.78 -4.85
C PRO A 11 -26.67 -27.25 -3.39
N VAL A 12 -26.86 -28.54 -3.21
CA VAL A 12 -27.04 -29.17 -1.91
C VAL A 12 -26.21 -30.46 -1.87
N TYR A 13 -25.51 -30.70 -0.77
CA TYR A 13 -24.84 -31.97 -0.51
C TYR A 13 -24.78 -32.24 0.99
N ASN A 14 -25.44 -33.31 1.45
CA ASN A 14 -25.44 -33.74 2.84
C ASN A 14 -25.77 -32.62 3.85
N ALA A 15 -26.90 -31.94 3.63
CA ALA A 15 -27.33 -30.76 4.37
C ALA A 15 -28.46 -31.01 5.38
N THR A 16 -28.73 -32.26 5.78
CA THR A 16 -29.87 -32.65 6.65
C THR A 16 -30.01 -31.76 7.89
N ALA A 17 -28.89 -31.34 8.50
CA ALA A 17 -28.89 -30.54 9.71
C ALA A 17 -29.39 -29.09 9.53
N HIS A 18 -29.34 -28.54 8.31
CA HIS A 18 -29.52 -27.11 8.06
C HIS A 18 -30.52 -26.80 6.94
N ILE A 19 -30.78 -27.76 6.04
CA ILE A 19 -31.59 -27.55 4.85
C ILE A 19 -33.00 -27.06 5.17
N LYS A 20 -33.59 -27.50 6.29
CA LYS A 20 -34.93 -27.05 6.71
C LYS A 20 -34.96 -25.55 6.98
N GLU A 21 -34.02 -25.06 7.80
CA GLU A 21 -33.93 -23.63 8.16
C GLU A 21 -33.62 -22.77 6.93
N CYS A 22 -32.76 -23.27 6.03
CA CYS A 22 -32.46 -22.60 4.77
C CYS A 22 -33.70 -22.48 3.88
N LEU A 23 -34.42 -23.58 3.64
CA LEU A 23 -35.65 -23.60 2.83
C LEU A 23 -36.72 -22.66 3.42
N ASP A 24 -36.99 -22.77 4.73
CA ASP A 24 -37.96 -21.90 5.41
C ASP A 24 -37.63 -20.41 5.20
N SER A 25 -36.34 -20.04 5.27
CA SER A 25 -35.89 -18.65 5.05
C SER A 25 -36.09 -18.15 3.61
N ILE A 26 -35.97 -19.03 2.61
CA ILE A 26 -36.21 -18.71 1.20
C ILE A 26 -37.72 -18.59 0.93
N LEU A 27 -38.51 -19.52 1.45
CA LEU A 27 -39.95 -19.56 1.19
C LEU A 27 -40.70 -18.40 1.88
N CYS A 28 -40.15 -17.87 2.98
CA CYS A 28 -40.67 -16.74 3.75
C CYS A 28 -40.18 -15.36 3.26
N GLN A 29 -39.52 -15.27 2.11
CA GLN A 29 -39.12 -13.98 1.53
C GLN A 29 -40.34 -13.07 1.27
N THR A 30 -40.16 -11.77 1.47
CA THR A 30 -41.21 -10.76 1.20
C THR A 30 -41.49 -10.58 -0.30
N PHE A 31 -40.60 -11.07 -1.16
CA PHE A 31 -40.79 -11.18 -2.60
C PHE A 31 -41.24 -12.59 -2.97
N HIS A 32 -42.48 -12.76 -3.48
CA HIS A 32 -43.09 -14.08 -3.65
C HIS A 32 -42.94 -14.68 -5.06
N ASP A 33 -42.68 -13.87 -6.10
CA ASP A 33 -42.63 -14.33 -7.50
C ASP A 33 -41.24 -14.82 -7.91
N PHE A 34 -40.90 -16.02 -7.43
CA PHE A 34 -39.64 -16.69 -7.77
C PHE A 34 -39.82 -18.19 -7.95
N GLU A 35 -38.88 -18.82 -8.65
CA GLU A 35 -38.69 -20.28 -8.60
C GLU A 35 -37.46 -20.61 -7.74
N LEU A 36 -37.50 -21.74 -7.03
CA LEU A 36 -36.37 -22.28 -6.26
C LEU A 36 -35.85 -23.55 -6.96
N LEU A 37 -34.70 -23.42 -7.60
CA LEU A 37 -34.00 -24.52 -8.26
C LEU A 37 -32.96 -25.10 -7.30
N ILE A 38 -33.11 -26.39 -7.01
CA ILE A 38 -32.22 -27.13 -6.11
C ILE A 38 -31.57 -28.26 -6.91
N VAL A 39 -30.25 -28.34 -6.87
CA VAL A 39 -29.52 -29.51 -7.37
C VAL A 39 -28.94 -30.27 -6.20
N ASP A 40 -29.44 -31.48 -5.96
CA ASP A 40 -28.82 -32.41 -5.02
C ASP A 40 -27.60 -33.05 -5.68
N ASP A 41 -26.41 -32.68 -5.21
CA ASP A 41 -25.09 -33.10 -5.69
C ASP A 41 -24.70 -34.48 -5.14
N GLY A 42 -25.65 -35.42 -5.14
CA GLY A 42 -25.45 -36.81 -4.74
C GLY A 42 -25.44 -37.03 -3.22
N SER A 43 -26.32 -36.37 -2.47
CA SER A 43 -26.47 -36.58 -1.02
C SER A 43 -26.75 -38.05 -0.68
N THR A 44 -26.18 -38.48 0.45
CA THR A 44 -26.32 -39.84 1.00
C THR A 44 -27.11 -39.87 2.31
N ASP A 45 -27.52 -38.71 2.80
CA ASP A 45 -28.34 -38.52 4.00
C ASP A 45 -29.79 -38.15 3.64
N ASP A 46 -30.59 -37.76 4.64
CA ASP A 46 -32.02 -37.48 4.47
C ASP A 46 -32.32 -36.14 3.75
N THR A 47 -31.30 -35.45 3.23
CA THR A 47 -31.46 -34.11 2.65
C THR A 47 -32.49 -34.07 1.52
N SER A 48 -32.37 -35.02 0.58
CA SER A 48 -33.29 -35.14 -0.56
C SER A 48 -34.73 -35.39 -0.12
N GLU A 49 -34.92 -36.22 0.91
CA GLU A 49 -36.26 -36.53 1.44
C GLU A 49 -36.87 -35.34 2.19
N ILE A 50 -36.05 -34.57 2.92
CA ILE A 50 -36.51 -33.33 3.55
C ILE A 50 -36.98 -32.34 2.49
N ILE A 51 -36.23 -32.14 1.41
CA ILE A 51 -36.63 -31.21 0.34
C ILE A 51 -37.95 -31.66 -0.30
N LYS A 52 -38.11 -32.95 -0.61
CA LYS A 52 -39.35 -33.51 -1.18
C LYS A 52 -40.56 -33.40 -0.26
N SER A 53 -40.35 -33.25 1.05
CA SER A 53 -41.44 -33.10 2.03
C SER A 53 -42.15 -31.74 1.98
N TYR A 54 -41.58 -30.74 1.31
CA TYR A 54 -42.19 -29.43 1.14
C TYR A 54 -43.20 -29.42 -0.01
N ASP A 55 -44.47 -29.16 0.30
CA ASP A 55 -45.54 -28.96 -0.70
C ASP A 55 -45.58 -27.50 -1.17
N ASP A 56 -44.53 -27.07 -1.88
CA ASP A 56 -44.45 -25.73 -2.49
C ASP A 56 -44.07 -25.83 -3.97
N GLN A 57 -44.96 -25.36 -4.84
CA GLN A 57 -44.82 -25.46 -6.30
C GLN A 57 -43.62 -24.67 -6.86
N ARG A 58 -43.03 -23.76 -6.07
CA ARG A 58 -41.84 -23.01 -6.47
C ARG A 58 -40.59 -23.90 -6.45
N ILE A 59 -40.59 -24.98 -5.67
CA ILE A 59 -39.43 -25.86 -5.49
C ILE A 59 -39.30 -26.83 -6.66
N LYS A 60 -38.10 -26.88 -7.25
CA LYS A 60 -37.71 -27.85 -8.27
C LYS A 60 -36.40 -28.51 -7.87
N LEU A 61 -36.49 -29.78 -7.50
CA LEU A 61 -35.34 -30.60 -7.15
C LEU A 61 -34.85 -31.40 -8.38
N VAL A 62 -33.55 -31.32 -8.65
CA VAL A 62 -32.86 -32.12 -9.66
C VAL A 62 -31.74 -32.90 -8.98
N ASN A 63 -31.69 -34.21 -9.21
CA ASN A 63 -30.61 -35.04 -8.68
C ASN A 63 -29.45 -35.06 -9.67
N ASN A 64 -28.23 -34.98 -9.15
CA ASN A 64 -27.00 -35.14 -9.91
C ASN A 64 -26.04 -36.10 -9.19
N HIS A 65 -25.03 -36.58 -9.90
CA HIS A 65 -23.88 -37.21 -9.28
C HIS A 65 -22.99 -36.14 -8.65
N HIS A 66 -22.20 -36.52 -7.62
CA HIS A 66 -21.36 -35.59 -6.88
C HIS A 66 -20.26 -34.95 -7.75
N ASP A 67 -20.56 -33.77 -8.29
CA ASP A 67 -19.66 -32.83 -8.97
C ASP A 67 -20.24 -31.41 -8.79
N TYR A 68 -19.85 -30.77 -7.68
CA TYR A 68 -20.31 -29.44 -7.29
C TYR A 68 -20.22 -28.38 -8.41
N ILE A 69 -19.18 -28.43 -9.26
CA ILE A 69 -19.03 -27.49 -10.38
C ILE A 69 -20.06 -27.77 -11.46
N ALA A 70 -20.29 -29.04 -11.80
CA ALA A 70 -21.32 -29.43 -12.75
C ALA A 70 -22.72 -29.08 -12.21
N SER A 71 -22.98 -29.33 -10.93
CA SER A 71 -24.24 -29.02 -10.25
C SER A 71 -24.51 -27.49 -10.22
N SER A 72 -23.50 -26.69 -9.91
CA SER A 72 -23.61 -25.22 -9.95
C SER A 72 -23.85 -24.68 -11.36
N ASN A 73 -23.22 -25.26 -12.38
CA ASN A 73 -23.45 -24.89 -13.78
C ASN A 73 -24.82 -25.37 -14.30
N LEU A 74 -25.30 -26.54 -13.84
CA LEU A 74 -26.63 -27.04 -14.16
C LEU A 74 -27.70 -26.06 -13.67
N LEU A 75 -27.57 -25.56 -12.44
CA LEU A 75 -28.43 -24.51 -11.89
C LEU A 75 -28.45 -23.25 -12.76
N LEU A 76 -27.27 -22.73 -13.14
CA LEU A 76 -27.19 -21.55 -14.02
C LEU A 76 -27.87 -21.80 -15.38
N SER A 77 -27.72 -23.00 -15.94
CA SER A 77 -28.30 -23.34 -17.24
C SER A 77 -29.82 -23.50 -17.20
N GLN A 78 -30.38 -23.99 -16.09
CA GLN A 78 -31.80 -24.24 -15.92
C GLN A 78 -32.59 -23.02 -15.44
N ALA A 79 -31.91 -22.02 -14.85
CA ALA A 79 -32.52 -20.78 -14.38
C ALA A 79 -33.27 -20.03 -15.49
N LYS A 80 -34.59 -19.86 -15.29
CA LYS A 80 -35.49 -19.13 -16.20
C LYS A 80 -35.74 -17.68 -15.77
N GLY A 81 -35.31 -17.34 -14.55
CA GLY A 81 -35.43 -16.02 -13.95
C GLY A 81 -34.77 -14.93 -14.79
N LYS A 82 -35.38 -13.74 -14.81
CA LYS A 82 -34.69 -12.52 -15.28
C LYS A 82 -33.40 -12.30 -14.48
N TYR A 83 -33.47 -12.59 -13.18
CA TYR A 83 -32.34 -12.59 -12.26
C TYR A 83 -32.12 -13.97 -11.63
N ILE A 84 -30.87 -14.24 -11.22
CA ILE A 84 -30.46 -15.45 -10.51
C ILE A 84 -29.97 -15.04 -9.13
N ALA A 85 -30.57 -15.59 -8.06
CA ALA A 85 -30.13 -15.40 -6.69
C ALA A 85 -29.40 -16.66 -6.19
N ARG A 86 -28.10 -16.56 -5.87
CA ARG A 86 -27.32 -17.67 -5.33
C ARG A 86 -27.61 -17.86 -3.85
N MET A 87 -27.77 -19.11 -3.39
CA MET A 87 -27.94 -19.45 -1.97
C MET A 87 -27.23 -20.75 -1.59
N ASP A 88 -26.58 -20.80 -0.43
CA ASP A 88 -25.96 -22.03 0.10
C ASP A 88 -26.87 -22.73 1.11
N SER A 89 -26.82 -24.05 1.13
CA SER A 89 -27.81 -24.91 1.80
C SER A 89 -27.76 -24.90 3.34
N ASP A 90 -26.71 -24.30 3.90
CA ASP A 90 -26.48 -24.17 5.34
C ASP A 90 -26.68 -22.74 5.88
N ASP A 91 -26.93 -21.78 5.00
CA ASP A 91 -27.13 -20.37 5.31
C ASP A 91 -28.62 -20.00 5.50
N ILE A 92 -28.87 -18.80 6.04
CA ILE A 92 -30.23 -18.25 6.22
C ILE A 92 -30.37 -16.96 5.43
N MET A 93 -31.36 -16.91 4.52
CA MET A 93 -31.63 -15.73 3.71
C MET A 93 -32.34 -14.65 4.55
N MET A 94 -31.90 -13.39 4.47
CA MET A 94 -32.59 -12.28 5.14
C MET A 94 -33.97 -12.05 4.50
N PRO A 95 -35.04 -11.76 5.27
CA PRO A 95 -36.44 -11.78 4.76
C PRO A 95 -36.71 -10.88 3.54
N ASP A 96 -36.00 -9.75 3.45
CA ASP A 96 -36.19 -8.75 2.40
C ASP A 96 -35.16 -8.83 1.26
N ARG A 97 -34.24 -9.82 1.29
CA ARG A 97 -33.11 -9.87 0.35
C ARG A 97 -33.57 -9.83 -1.10
N LEU A 98 -34.48 -10.73 -1.49
CA LEU A 98 -34.92 -10.84 -2.89
C LEU A 98 -35.58 -9.53 -3.37
N ARG A 99 -36.43 -8.92 -2.54
CA ARG A 99 -37.10 -7.65 -2.86
C ARG A 99 -36.08 -6.53 -3.05
N LEU A 100 -35.17 -6.34 -2.10
CA LEU A 100 -34.14 -5.29 -2.14
C LEU A 100 -33.25 -5.42 -3.38
N GLN A 101 -32.79 -6.64 -3.66
CA GLN A 101 -31.91 -6.91 -4.80
C GLN A 101 -32.64 -6.75 -6.14
N TYR A 102 -33.89 -7.19 -6.23
CA TYR A 102 -34.73 -7.03 -7.43
C TYR A 102 -35.01 -5.55 -7.72
N GLU A 103 -35.52 -4.81 -6.73
CA GLU A 103 -35.84 -3.38 -6.87
C GLU A 103 -34.62 -2.57 -7.30
N TYR A 104 -33.45 -2.86 -6.71
CA TYR A 104 -32.20 -2.21 -7.09
C TYR A 104 -31.83 -2.50 -8.55
N MET A 105 -31.86 -3.77 -8.99
CA MET A 105 -31.49 -4.15 -10.37
C MET A 105 -32.46 -3.63 -11.44
N GLU A 106 -33.74 -3.40 -11.08
CA GLU A 106 -34.71 -2.75 -11.97
C GLU A 106 -34.43 -1.25 -12.13
N GLN A 107 -34.01 -0.58 -11.05
CA GLN A 107 -33.65 0.84 -11.08
C GLN A 107 -32.28 1.11 -11.72
N HIS A 108 -31.41 0.09 -11.74
CA HIS A 108 -30.04 0.17 -12.24
C HIS A 108 -29.79 -0.86 -13.35
N PRO A 109 -30.33 -0.64 -14.57
CA PRO A 109 -30.18 -1.57 -15.69
C PRO A 109 -28.73 -1.78 -16.14
N GLU A 110 -27.83 -0.85 -15.81
CA GLU A 110 -26.40 -0.91 -16.07
C GLU A 110 -25.64 -1.88 -15.15
N ILE A 111 -26.23 -2.30 -14.03
CA ILE A 111 -25.61 -3.24 -13.09
C ILE A 111 -25.97 -4.67 -13.49
N ASP A 112 -24.96 -5.54 -13.49
CA ASP A 112 -25.07 -6.94 -13.90
C ASP A 112 -25.07 -7.90 -12.73
N ILE A 113 -24.31 -7.57 -11.68
CA ILE A 113 -24.12 -8.43 -10.51
C ILE A 113 -24.17 -7.56 -9.26
N ILE A 114 -24.95 -7.99 -8.27
CA ILE A 114 -24.89 -7.41 -6.93
C ILE A 114 -24.56 -8.44 -5.87
N GLY A 115 -23.76 -8.02 -4.90
CA GLY A 115 -23.56 -8.71 -3.63
C GLY A 115 -23.96 -7.83 -2.45
N GLY A 116 -23.70 -8.30 -1.24
CA GLY A 116 -23.96 -7.51 -0.04
C GLY A 116 -23.26 -8.03 1.20
N CYS A 117 -23.60 -7.44 2.32
CA CYS A 117 -23.02 -7.78 3.61
C CYS A 117 -23.66 -9.06 4.18
N ILE A 118 -22.93 -9.70 5.09
CA ILE A 118 -23.38 -10.90 5.80
C ILE A 118 -23.25 -10.75 7.31
N GLU A 119 -24.06 -11.50 8.03
CA GLU A 119 -23.93 -11.72 9.47
C GLU A 119 -23.43 -13.14 9.73
N TYR A 120 -22.28 -13.30 10.38
CA TYR A 120 -21.78 -14.61 10.79
C TYR A 120 -22.55 -15.17 11.98
N PHE A 121 -22.83 -16.46 11.95
CA PHE A 121 -23.34 -17.22 13.08
C PHE A 121 -22.81 -18.67 13.06
N GLY A 122 -23.02 -19.42 14.13
CA GLY A 122 -22.42 -20.75 14.32
C GLY A 122 -21.15 -20.64 15.16
N THR A 123 -20.00 -21.04 14.63
CA THR A 123 -18.71 -20.98 15.36
C THR A 123 -18.11 -19.58 15.47
N SER A 124 -18.58 -18.64 14.66
CA SER A 124 -18.16 -17.22 14.64
C SER A 124 -19.39 -16.33 14.75
N GLN A 125 -19.18 -15.08 15.14
CA GLN A 125 -20.22 -14.05 15.28
C GLN A 125 -19.71 -12.73 14.71
N GLY A 126 -20.63 -11.87 14.29
CA GLY A 126 -20.33 -10.51 13.84
C GLY A 126 -20.68 -10.26 12.38
N VAL A 127 -20.49 -9.03 11.92
CA VAL A 127 -20.86 -8.60 10.57
C VAL A 127 -19.63 -8.53 9.69
N TYR A 128 -19.72 -9.09 8.49
CA TYR A 128 -18.73 -8.89 7.43
C TYR A 128 -19.30 -7.99 6.34
N LYS A 129 -18.65 -6.86 6.13
CA LYS A 129 -18.92 -5.95 5.02
C LYS A 129 -17.83 -6.15 3.95
N PRO A 130 -18.17 -6.66 2.74
CA PRO A 130 -17.21 -6.70 1.65
C PRO A 130 -16.91 -5.27 1.15
N ALA A 131 -16.03 -5.14 0.14
CA ALA A 131 -15.77 -3.86 -0.51
C ALA A 131 -17.08 -3.30 -1.09
N LEU A 132 -17.63 -2.22 -0.52
CA LEU A 132 -18.92 -1.65 -0.89
C LEU A 132 -18.83 -0.79 -2.17
N GLY A 133 -19.94 -0.70 -2.90
CA GLY A 133 -20.03 0.03 -4.16
C GLY A 133 -19.50 -0.77 -5.36
N ASP A 134 -19.19 -0.07 -6.45
CA ASP A 134 -18.75 -0.70 -7.71
C ASP A 134 -17.37 -1.34 -7.56
N LEU A 135 -17.21 -2.57 -8.03
CA LEU A 135 -15.98 -3.34 -8.01
C LEU A 135 -15.26 -3.31 -9.36
N SER A 136 -13.95 -3.49 -9.34
CA SER A 136 -13.10 -3.68 -10.52
C SER A 136 -12.11 -4.80 -10.31
N LEU A 137 -11.36 -5.13 -11.37
CA LEU A 137 -10.20 -6.02 -11.28
C LEU A 137 -9.18 -5.55 -10.24
N TYR A 138 -9.04 -4.24 -10.00
CA TYR A 138 -8.17 -3.71 -8.95
C TYR A 138 -8.61 -4.13 -7.54
N ASP A 139 -9.92 -4.16 -7.29
CA ASP A 139 -10.48 -4.63 -6.01
C ASP A 139 -10.35 -6.15 -5.89
N LEU A 140 -10.69 -6.86 -6.97
CA LEU A 140 -10.56 -8.30 -7.04
C LEU A 140 -9.09 -8.75 -6.89
N MET A 141 -8.11 -7.92 -7.26
CA MET A 141 -6.69 -8.19 -6.99
C MET A 141 -6.37 -8.29 -5.49
N ASP A 142 -7.15 -7.66 -4.61
CA ASP A 142 -7.01 -7.85 -3.16
C ASP A 142 -7.62 -9.18 -2.71
N GLY A 143 -8.67 -9.67 -3.37
CA GLY A 143 -9.26 -11.01 -3.20
C GLY A 143 -10.72 -11.08 -3.66
N CYS A 144 -11.39 -12.20 -3.39
CA CYS A 144 -12.82 -12.34 -3.70
C CYS A 144 -13.65 -11.29 -2.94
N CYS A 145 -14.29 -10.37 -3.67
CA CYS A 145 -15.02 -9.25 -3.09
C CYS A 145 -16.53 -9.46 -3.04
N VAL A 146 -17.07 -10.52 -3.65
CA VAL A 146 -18.51 -10.82 -3.63
C VAL A 146 -18.70 -12.11 -2.84
N VAL A 147 -19.40 -12.02 -1.70
CA VAL A 147 -19.74 -13.19 -0.92
C VAL A 147 -20.72 -14.04 -1.73
N HIS A 148 -20.31 -15.26 -2.10
CA HIS A 148 -21.03 -16.11 -3.06
C HIS A 148 -22.52 -16.29 -2.77
N PRO A 149 -22.97 -16.64 -1.55
CA PRO A 149 -24.39 -16.79 -1.23
C PRO A 149 -25.15 -15.48 -1.18
N THR A 150 -24.54 -14.31 -1.41
CA THR A 150 -25.24 -13.02 -1.55
C THR A 150 -25.46 -12.61 -3.00
N ALA A 151 -24.81 -13.30 -3.95
CA ALA A 151 -24.79 -12.90 -5.35
C ALA A 151 -26.20 -12.92 -5.98
N PHE A 152 -26.51 -11.86 -6.70
CA PHE A 152 -27.74 -11.69 -7.47
C PHE A 152 -27.38 -11.16 -8.85
N ILE A 153 -27.72 -11.92 -9.89
CA ILE A 153 -27.07 -11.86 -11.20
C ILE A 153 -28.12 -11.62 -12.29
N ARG A 154 -27.87 -10.71 -13.21
CA ARG A 154 -28.65 -10.53 -14.45
C ARG A 154 -28.40 -11.71 -15.39
N ASN A 155 -29.41 -12.57 -15.57
CA ASN A 155 -29.26 -13.83 -16.31
C ASN A 155 -28.83 -13.60 -17.77
N ALA A 156 -29.35 -12.54 -18.41
CA ALA A 156 -29.00 -12.18 -19.78
C ALA A 156 -27.51 -11.81 -19.94
N SER A 157 -26.91 -11.15 -18.94
CA SER A 157 -25.49 -10.76 -18.97
C SER A 157 -24.58 -11.98 -18.91
N PHE A 158 -24.91 -12.96 -18.07
CA PHE A 158 -24.18 -14.23 -17.99
C PHE A 158 -24.29 -15.05 -19.27
N LYS A 159 -25.50 -15.14 -19.86
CA LYS A 159 -25.74 -15.89 -21.10
C LYS A 159 -24.99 -15.28 -22.29
N SER A 160 -25.02 -13.95 -22.44
CA SER A 160 -24.36 -13.25 -23.55
C SER A 160 -22.83 -13.34 -23.50
N HIS A 161 -22.24 -13.42 -22.30
CA HIS A 161 -20.79 -13.55 -22.11
C HIS A 161 -20.33 -15.01 -21.91
N HIS A 162 -21.25 -15.98 -21.97
CA HIS A 162 -20.97 -17.41 -21.76
C HIS A 162 -20.25 -17.71 -20.43
N LEU A 163 -20.58 -16.96 -19.37
CA LEU A 163 -19.97 -17.11 -18.05
C LEU A 163 -20.47 -18.37 -17.34
N ARG A 164 -19.54 -19.08 -16.69
CA ARG A 164 -19.80 -20.36 -16.01
C ARG A 164 -18.73 -20.63 -14.95
N TYR A 165 -19.04 -21.48 -13.97
CA TYR A 165 -18.06 -21.97 -13.01
C TYR A 165 -17.01 -22.85 -13.71
N ARG A 166 -15.74 -22.61 -13.42
CA ARG A 166 -14.58 -23.30 -14.00
C ARG A 166 -14.08 -24.38 -13.07
N LYS A 167 -13.87 -25.59 -13.58
CA LYS A 167 -13.34 -26.71 -12.78
C LYS A 167 -11.90 -26.47 -12.35
N GLU A 168 -11.15 -25.70 -13.14
CA GLU A 168 -9.79 -25.27 -12.86
C GLU A 168 -9.70 -24.38 -11.61
N ASN A 169 -10.81 -23.73 -11.24
CA ASN A 169 -10.91 -22.82 -10.10
C ASN A 169 -11.58 -23.47 -8.88
N ILE A 170 -11.74 -24.79 -8.83
CA ILE A 170 -12.43 -25.48 -7.73
C ILE A 170 -11.96 -24.99 -6.34
N TYR A 171 -12.93 -24.71 -5.46
CA TYR A 171 -12.83 -24.08 -4.13
C TYR A 171 -12.59 -22.56 -4.11
N ALA A 172 -12.30 -21.96 -5.27
CA ALA A 172 -12.27 -20.52 -5.50
C ALA A 172 -13.05 -20.15 -6.78
N GLU A 173 -14.06 -20.96 -7.11
CA GLU A 173 -14.79 -20.89 -8.37
C GLU A 173 -15.63 -19.61 -8.47
N ASP A 174 -16.12 -19.11 -7.33
CA ASP A 174 -16.78 -17.82 -7.19
C ASP A 174 -15.82 -16.69 -7.54
N TYR A 175 -14.62 -16.71 -6.97
CA TYR A 175 -13.62 -15.70 -7.21
C TYR A 175 -13.21 -15.64 -8.69
N GLY A 176 -12.98 -16.80 -9.30
CA GLY A 176 -12.68 -16.89 -10.73
C GLY A 176 -13.82 -16.36 -11.60
N LEU A 177 -15.07 -16.68 -11.24
CA LEU A 177 -16.27 -16.22 -11.95
C LEU A 177 -16.42 -14.69 -11.89
N TRP A 178 -16.24 -14.08 -10.71
CA TRP A 178 -16.32 -12.62 -10.56
C TRP A 178 -15.19 -11.90 -11.30
N ALA A 179 -13.99 -12.50 -11.32
CA ALA A 179 -12.86 -11.97 -12.06
C ALA A 179 -13.08 -12.04 -13.59
N GLU A 180 -13.60 -13.15 -14.12
CA GLU A 180 -14.00 -13.27 -15.53
C GLU A 180 -15.11 -12.27 -15.89
N ALA A 181 -16.13 -12.13 -15.05
CA ALA A 181 -17.22 -11.18 -15.25
C ALA A 181 -16.70 -9.73 -15.34
N ALA A 182 -15.83 -9.32 -14.41
CA ALA A 182 -15.25 -7.98 -14.41
C ALA A 182 -14.34 -7.71 -15.63
N ASP A 183 -13.54 -8.69 -16.07
CA ASP A 183 -12.67 -8.55 -17.26
C ASP A 183 -13.46 -8.39 -18.55
N CYS A 184 -14.60 -9.08 -18.67
CA CYS A 184 -15.51 -8.94 -19.80
C CYS A 184 -16.36 -7.65 -19.75
N GLY A 185 -16.18 -6.80 -18.73
CA GLY A 185 -16.84 -5.50 -18.63
C GLY A 185 -18.19 -5.50 -17.92
N LEU A 186 -18.59 -6.62 -17.29
CA LEU A 186 -19.80 -6.64 -16.47
C LEU A 186 -19.63 -5.78 -15.21
N ARG A 187 -20.69 -5.07 -14.83
CA ARG A 187 -20.67 -4.20 -13.64
C ARG A 187 -21.10 -4.96 -12.39
N ILE A 188 -20.18 -5.00 -11.43
CA ILE A 188 -20.37 -5.68 -10.15
C ILE A 188 -20.43 -4.63 -9.04
N ARG A 189 -21.44 -4.70 -8.17
CA ARG A 189 -21.60 -3.78 -7.03
C ARG A 189 -21.98 -4.51 -5.74
N ASN A 190 -21.37 -4.15 -4.62
CA ASN A 190 -21.87 -4.57 -3.32
C ASN A 190 -22.72 -3.47 -2.67
N LEU A 191 -23.89 -3.87 -2.15
CA LEU A 191 -24.79 -2.99 -1.40
C LEU A 191 -24.46 -3.03 0.08
N ASP A 192 -24.61 -1.90 0.79
CA ASP A 192 -24.52 -1.85 2.25
C ASP A 192 -25.84 -2.32 2.90
N ALA A 193 -26.19 -3.58 2.65
CA ALA A 193 -27.37 -4.23 3.19
C ALA A 193 -27.03 -5.67 3.59
N MET A 194 -27.59 -6.12 4.72
CA MET A 194 -27.46 -7.51 5.15
C MET A 194 -28.32 -8.41 4.25
N MET A 195 -27.67 -9.33 3.55
CA MET A 195 -28.35 -10.22 2.60
C MET A 195 -28.56 -11.61 3.16
N THR A 196 -27.60 -12.11 3.93
CA THR A 196 -27.57 -13.52 4.37
C THR A 196 -26.94 -13.60 5.76
N ARG A 197 -27.48 -14.47 6.62
CA ARG A 197 -26.75 -14.94 7.79
C ARG A 197 -25.93 -16.15 7.34
N TYR A 198 -24.61 -15.99 7.38
CA TYR A 198 -23.63 -16.94 6.89
C TYR A 198 -23.18 -17.87 8.02
N ARG A 199 -23.39 -19.18 7.86
CA ARG A 199 -23.04 -20.15 8.89
C ARG A 199 -21.57 -20.49 8.80
N THR A 200 -20.85 -20.36 9.92
CA THR A 200 -19.47 -20.83 10.00
C THR A 200 -19.37 -22.14 10.76
N SER A 201 -18.60 -23.08 10.23
CA SER A 201 -18.30 -24.36 10.88
C SER A 201 -16.86 -24.80 10.64
N ASN A 202 -16.39 -25.77 11.44
CA ASN A 202 -15.05 -26.36 11.25
C ASN A 202 -15.01 -27.36 10.08
N SER A 203 -16.18 -27.80 9.58
CA SER A 203 -16.31 -28.75 8.47
C SER A 203 -16.56 -28.09 7.10
N GLN A 204 -16.82 -26.78 7.04
CA GLN A 204 -17.04 -26.06 5.79
C GLN A 204 -15.81 -26.14 4.86
N VAL A 205 -16.05 -26.06 3.56
CA VAL A 205 -15.02 -26.19 2.50
C VAL A 205 -13.85 -25.23 2.74
N THR A 206 -14.12 -23.97 3.06
CA THR A 206 -13.11 -22.94 3.36
C THR A 206 -12.15 -23.35 4.50
N SER A 207 -12.63 -24.17 5.44
CA SER A 207 -11.83 -24.70 6.55
C SER A 207 -11.07 -25.97 6.15
N VAL A 208 -11.71 -26.92 5.47
CA VAL A 208 -11.13 -28.24 5.15
C VAL A 208 -10.27 -28.28 3.88
N LYS A 209 -10.50 -27.36 2.92
CA LYS A 209 -9.82 -27.26 1.61
C LYS A 209 -8.99 -25.99 1.45
N LYS A 210 -8.58 -25.39 2.57
CA LYS A 210 -7.84 -24.12 2.61
C LYS A 210 -6.61 -24.09 1.70
N ARG A 211 -5.86 -25.19 1.61
CA ARG A 211 -4.64 -25.26 0.78
C ARG A 211 -4.98 -25.23 -0.71
N GLU A 212 -5.94 -26.03 -1.14
CA GLU A 212 -6.41 -26.10 -2.52
C GLU A 212 -7.05 -24.78 -2.95
N GLN A 213 -7.90 -24.19 -2.12
CA GLN A 213 -8.48 -22.87 -2.33
C GLN A 213 -7.41 -21.79 -2.50
N GLN A 214 -6.35 -21.80 -1.67
CA GLN A 214 -5.24 -20.87 -1.79
C GLN A 214 -4.48 -21.02 -3.13
N ILE A 215 -4.28 -22.25 -3.60
CA ILE A 215 -3.63 -22.52 -4.89
C ILE A 215 -4.47 -21.98 -6.04
N ALA A 216 -5.77 -22.26 -6.06
CA ALA A 216 -6.70 -21.76 -7.07
C ALA A 216 -6.77 -20.23 -7.04
N SER A 217 -6.89 -19.63 -5.86
CA SER A 217 -6.90 -18.17 -5.66
C SER A 217 -5.63 -17.51 -6.18
N ASN A 218 -4.46 -18.14 -5.97
CA ASN A 218 -3.18 -17.64 -6.49
C ASN A 218 -3.07 -17.75 -8.03
N ALA A 219 -3.73 -18.72 -8.65
CA ALA A 219 -3.84 -18.78 -10.11
C ALA A 219 -4.69 -17.63 -10.65
N ILE A 220 -5.85 -17.37 -10.02
CA ILE A 220 -6.74 -16.26 -10.35
C ILE A 220 -6.01 -14.91 -10.16
N HIS A 221 -5.31 -14.71 -9.03
CA HIS A 221 -4.49 -13.50 -8.79
C HIS A 221 -3.48 -13.25 -9.92
N ARG A 222 -2.77 -14.29 -10.38
CA ARG A 222 -1.79 -14.16 -11.47
C ARG A 222 -2.45 -13.82 -12.80
N TRP A 223 -3.66 -14.32 -13.03
CA TRP A 223 -4.45 -13.98 -14.20
C TRP A 223 -4.92 -12.53 -14.15
N ILE A 224 -5.54 -12.08 -13.05
CA ILE A 224 -5.97 -10.69 -12.83
C ILE A 224 -4.79 -9.73 -13.00
N ALA A 225 -3.64 -10.03 -12.40
CA ALA A 225 -2.44 -9.22 -12.52
C ALA A 225 -1.98 -9.04 -13.98
N SER A 226 -2.17 -10.07 -14.83
CA SER A 226 -1.86 -9.97 -16.26
C SER A 226 -2.85 -9.02 -16.95
N LYS A 227 -4.15 -9.17 -16.66
CA LYS A 227 -5.21 -8.32 -17.22
C LYS A 227 -5.03 -6.85 -16.89
N ILE A 228 -4.74 -6.51 -15.63
CA ILE A 228 -4.49 -5.13 -15.20
C ILE A 228 -3.32 -4.50 -15.97
N VAL A 229 -2.22 -5.25 -16.17
CA VAL A 229 -1.04 -4.75 -16.89
C VAL A 229 -1.34 -4.59 -18.39
N ASP A 230 -2.04 -5.56 -18.98
CA ASP A 230 -2.41 -5.53 -20.40
C ASP A 230 -3.39 -4.38 -20.72
N ASP A 231 -4.42 -4.20 -19.89
CA ASP A 231 -5.42 -3.15 -20.05
C ASP A 231 -4.77 -1.75 -19.98
N MET A 232 -3.85 -1.54 -19.03
CA MET A 232 -3.07 -0.32 -18.93
C MET A 232 -2.25 -0.04 -20.20
N ALA A 233 -1.60 -1.06 -20.76
CA ALA A 233 -0.78 -0.91 -21.97
C ALA A 233 -1.61 -0.62 -23.23
N GLN A 234 -2.85 -1.12 -23.30
CA GLN A 234 -3.76 -0.94 -24.44
C GLN A 234 -4.43 0.44 -24.43
N GLU A 235 -4.82 0.94 -23.26
CA GLU A 235 -5.58 2.19 -23.12
C GLU A 235 -4.73 3.46 -23.25
N ILE A 236 -3.44 3.39 -22.93
CA ILE A 236 -2.55 4.55 -23.00
C ILE A 236 -1.88 4.60 -24.39
N PRO A 237 -2.19 5.60 -25.22
CA PRO A 237 -1.61 5.71 -26.55
C PRO A 237 -0.11 6.00 -26.50
N SER A 238 0.58 5.70 -27.59
CA SER A 238 1.92 6.25 -27.84
C SER A 238 1.83 7.77 -28.07
N TYR A 239 2.95 8.49 -27.94
CA TYR A 239 3.00 9.90 -28.32
C TYR A 239 2.75 10.04 -29.83
N THR A 240 1.59 10.58 -30.21
CA THR A 240 1.17 10.68 -31.61
C THR A 240 1.58 11.99 -32.28
N HIS A 241 1.81 13.06 -31.50
CA HIS A 241 2.07 14.40 -32.05
C HIS A 241 3.15 15.17 -31.28
N ARG A 242 3.72 16.20 -31.93
CA ARG A 242 4.53 17.23 -31.26
C ARG A 242 3.61 18.37 -30.83
N PRO A 243 3.67 18.82 -29.57
CA PRO A 243 2.86 19.94 -29.13
C PRO A 243 3.14 21.21 -29.93
N LYS A 244 2.10 22.01 -30.19
CA LYS A 244 2.17 23.29 -30.91
C LYS A 244 1.55 24.39 -30.05
N GLY A 245 2.20 25.56 -30.02
CA GLY A 245 1.72 26.73 -29.30
C GLY A 245 2.08 26.74 -27.81
N LYS A 246 2.25 27.95 -27.27
CA LYS A 246 2.64 28.22 -25.87
C LYS A 246 1.46 28.34 -24.91
N THR A 247 0.29 27.83 -25.29
CA THR A 247 -0.91 27.86 -24.46
C THR A 247 -0.86 26.74 -23.41
N LEU A 248 -1.68 26.85 -22.36
CA LEU A 248 -1.80 25.84 -21.32
C LEU A 248 -3.01 24.94 -21.60
N THR A 249 -2.85 23.62 -21.45
CA THR A 249 -3.97 22.65 -21.42
C THR A 249 -4.22 22.18 -20.00
N ALA A 250 -5.46 22.30 -19.51
CA ALA A 250 -5.95 21.66 -18.30
C ALA A 250 -6.39 20.23 -18.59
N ILE A 251 -5.81 19.26 -17.88
CA ILE A 251 -6.09 17.84 -17.99
C ILE A 251 -6.82 17.40 -16.73
N ILE A 252 -8.02 16.87 -16.90
CA ILE A 252 -8.94 16.55 -15.80
C ILE A 252 -9.30 15.05 -15.87
N PRO A 253 -8.63 14.18 -15.11
CA PRO A 253 -9.10 12.81 -14.92
C PRO A 253 -10.42 12.82 -14.14
N CYS A 254 -11.35 11.95 -14.51
CA CYS A 254 -12.69 11.86 -13.93
C CYS A 254 -13.11 10.41 -13.73
N TYR A 255 -13.67 10.09 -12.56
CA TYR A 255 -14.33 8.81 -12.30
C TYR A 255 -15.44 8.98 -11.27
N ASN A 256 -16.70 8.88 -11.71
CA ASN A 256 -17.89 9.01 -10.85
C ASN A 256 -17.89 10.29 -9.98
N GLU A 257 -17.67 11.43 -10.62
CA GLU A 257 -17.54 12.76 -9.99
C GLU A 257 -18.87 13.53 -9.98
N GLY A 258 -19.84 13.11 -10.77
CA GLY A 258 -21.14 13.77 -10.93
C GLY A 258 -21.01 15.25 -11.27
N GLU A 259 -21.79 16.08 -10.56
CA GLU A 259 -21.83 17.54 -10.72
C GLU A 259 -20.49 18.24 -10.43
N GLU A 260 -19.55 17.58 -9.75
CA GLU A 260 -18.27 18.18 -9.39
C GLU A 260 -17.43 18.50 -10.63
N LEU A 261 -17.53 17.69 -11.69
CA LEU A 261 -16.87 17.99 -12.96
C LEU A 261 -17.39 19.32 -13.54
N GLU A 262 -18.70 19.50 -13.60
CA GLU A 262 -19.31 20.74 -14.13
C GLU A 262 -18.82 21.96 -13.36
N ASN A 263 -18.84 21.87 -12.03
CA ASN A 263 -18.40 22.96 -11.17
C ASN A 263 -16.90 23.29 -11.35
N THR A 264 -16.06 22.27 -11.56
CA THR A 264 -14.63 22.46 -11.90
C THR A 264 -14.47 23.17 -13.23
N LEU A 265 -15.14 22.69 -14.28
CA LEU A 265 -15.11 23.29 -15.62
C LEU A 265 -15.58 24.74 -15.62
N LYS A 266 -16.68 25.02 -14.91
CA LYS A 266 -17.20 26.37 -14.69
C LYS A 266 -16.16 27.26 -14.02
N SER A 267 -15.52 26.79 -12.95
CA SER A 267 -14.49 27.59 -12.23
C SER A 267 -13.31 27.96 -13.13
N ILE A 268 -12.90 27.10 -14.06
CA ILE A 268 -11.85 27.40 -15.04
C ILE A 268 -12.34 28.49 -16.00
N ARG A 269 -13.55 28.34 -16.57
CA ARG A 269 -14.09 29.32 -17.52
C ARG A 269 -14.33 30.68 -16.87
N ASP A 270 -14.79 30.71 -15.63
CA ASP A 270 -15.01 31.96 -14.89
C ASP A 270 -13.69 32.69 -14.54
N THR A 271 -12.59 31.94 -14.38
CA THR A 271 -11.29 32.51 -13.97
C THR A 271 -10.34 32.84 -15.12
N VAL A 272 -10.42 32.13 -16.24
CA VAL A 272 -9.48 32.28 -17.36
C VAL A 272 -10.12 32.14 -18.75
N GLY A 273 -11.45 32.02 -18.84
CA GLY A 273 -12.16 31.94 -20.10
C GLY A 273 -11.63 30.84 -21.03
N ARG A 274 -11.43 31.20 -22.31
CA ARG A 274 -10.88 30.30 -23.35
C ARG A 274 -9.36 30.38 -23.50
N HIS A 275 -8.64 31.05 -22.59
CA HIS A 275 -7.18 31.11 -22.62
C HIS A 275 -6.52 29.76 -22.28
N VAL A 276 -7.27 28.83 -21.70
CA VAL A 276 -6.83 27.47 -21.36
C VAL A 276 -7.66 26.45 -22.13
N LEU A 277 -7.00 25.53 -22.83
CA LEU A 277 -7.66 24.37 -23.43
C LEU A 277 -8.01 23.36 -22.34
N ILE A 278 -9.09 22.60 -22.48
CA ILE A 278 -9.49 21.60 -21.48
C ILE A 278 -9.61 20.24 -22.14
N THR A 279 -9.02 19.21 -21.50
CA THR A 279 -9.23 17.80 -21.83
C THR A 279 -9.71 17.06 -20.58
N VAL A 280 -10.92 16.50 -20.67
CA VAL A 280 -11.48 15.60 -19.66
C VAL A 280 -11.17 14.16 -20.08
N VAL A 281 -10.60 13.39 -19.17
CA VAL A 281 -10.31 11.96 -19.34
C VAL A 281 -11.18 11.16 -18.38
N ASP A 282 -12.28 10.60 -18.89
CA ASP A 282 -13.20 9.76 -18.14
C ASP A 282 -12.69 8.32 -18.04
N ASP A 283 -12.37 7.88 -16.81
CA ASP A 283 -11.87 6.55 -16.48
C ASP A 283 -12.98 5.51 -16.36
N CYS A 284 -13.84 5.46 -17.38
CA CYS A 284 -14.98 4.56 -17.47
C CYS A 284 -16.00 4.76 -16.32
N SER A 285 -16.43 6.00 -16.10
CA SER A 285 -17.47 6.34 -15.12
C SER A 285 -18.78 5.59 -15.38
N CYS A 286 -19.45 5.21 -14.30
CA CYS A 286 -20.61 4.33 -14.29
C CYS A 286 -21.80 4.85 -13.46
N ASP A 287 -21.78 6.09 -13.01
CA ASP A 287 -22.80 6.73 -12.15
C ASP A 287 -23.95 7.42 -12.91
N GLN A 288 -24.16 7.06 -14.19
CA GLN A 288 -25.21 7.58 -15.08
C GLN A 288 -25.13 9.09 -15.40
N PHE A 289 -24.12 9.80 -14.90
CA PHE A 289 -23.92 11.21 -15.22
C PHE A 289 -23.34 11.37 -16.63
N ASP A 290 -23.93 12.28 -17.43
CA ASP A 290 -23.53 12.51 -18.83
C ASP A 290 -22.33 13.47 -18.91
N TYR A 291 -21.16 12.94 -18.60
CA TYR A 291 -19.90 13.70 -18.59
C TYR A 291 -19.53 14.27 -19.96
N GLU A 292 -19.85 13.58 -21.05
CA GLU A 292 -19.55 14.04 -22.41
C GLU A 292 -20.31 15.32 -22.72
N LYS A 293 -21.63 15.32 -22.48
CA LYS A 293 -22.48 16.49 -22.69
C LYS A 293 -22.04 17.68 -21.83
N ILE A 294 -21.66 17.41 -20.58
CA ILE A 294 -21.14 18.46 -19.68
C ILE A 294 -19.80 19.00 -20.19
N ALA A 295 -18.85 18.15 -20.55
CA ALA A 295 -17.55 18.59 -21.09
C ALA A 295 -17.72 19.47 -22.34
N LEU A 296 -18.57 19.04 -23.28
CA LEU A 296 -18.83 19.78 -24.52
C LEU A 296 -19.46 21.17 -24.27
N ARG A 297 -20.33 21.30 -23.24
CA ARG A 297 -20.92 22.59 -22.84
C ARG A 297 -19.86 23.65 -22.50
N TYR A 298 -18.73 23.23 -21.94
CA TYR A 298 -17.63 24.12 -21.53
C TYR A 298 -16.48 24.15 -22.53
N ASP A 299 -16.69 23.73 -23.78
CA ASP A 299 -15.65 23.73 -24.83
C ASP A 299 -14.42 22.91 -24.41
N ALA A 300 -14.69 21.76 -23.77
CA ALA A 300 -13.68 20.80 -23.35
C ALA A 300 -13.68 19.57 -24.27
N ARG A 301 -12.50 19.09 -24.63
CA ARG A 301 -12.32 17.80 -25.29
C ARG A 301 -12.66 16.70 -24.29
N TYR A 302 -13.49 15.74 -24.69
CA TYR A 302 -13.84 14.58 -23.88
C TYR A 302 -13.20 13.32 -24.45
N VAL A 303 -12.57 12.53 -23.58
CA VAL A 303 -11.94 11.25 -23.91
C VAL A 303 -12.37 10.24 -22.86
N ARG A 304 -12.95 9.12 -23.28
CA ARG A 304 -13.40 8.05 -22.38
C ARG A 304 -12.53 6.80 -22.55
N ASN A 305 -12.12 6.19 -21.45
CA ASN A 305 -11.46 4.89 -21.44
C ASN A 305 -12.50 3.77 -21.59
N ASN A 306 -12.16 2.66 -22.26
CA ASN A 306 -13.07 1.52 -22.35
C ASN A 306 -13.07 0.72 -21.03
N LYS A 307 -11.94 0.71 -20.34
CA LYS A 307 -11.74 0.06 -19.05
C LYS A 307 -11.14 1.03 -18.04
N ARG A 308 -11.31 0.73 -16.75
CA ARG A 308 -10.64 1.47 -15.68
C ARG A 308 -9.14 1.22 -15.76
N ILE A 309 -8.35 2.29 -15.82
CA ILE A 309 -6.88 2.26 -15.71
C ILE A 309 -6.38 3.07 -14.51
N GLY A 310 -7.29 3.69 -13.77
CA GLY A 310 -7.02 4.45 -12.57
C GLY A 310 -6.52 5.87 -12.85
N PRO A 311 -6.38 6.68 -11.78
CA PRO A 311 -5.94 8.07 -11.87
C PRO A 311 -4.59 8.25 -12.56
N ALA A 312 -3.58 7.45 -12.21
CA ALA A 312 -2.25 7.60 -12.79
C ALA A 312 -2.25 7.36 -14.32
N GLY A 313 -2.96 6.32 -14.77
CA GLY A 313 -3.10 6.03 -16.19
C GLY A 313 -3.88 7.10 -16.95
N SER A 314 -4.97 7.60 -16.36
CA SER A 314 -5.80 8.66 -16.95
C SER A 314 -5.04 9.99 -17.07
N LYS A 315 -4.26 10.35 -16.05
CA LYS A 315 -3.36 11.52 -16.07
C LYS A 315 -2.29 11.39 -17.16
N GLU A 316 -1.62 10.24 -17.25
CA GLU A 316 -0.63 9.96 -18.29
C GLU A 316 -1.23 10.01 -19.70
N LYS A 317 -2.41 9.39 -19.90
CA LYS A 317 -3.14 9.42 -21.18
C LYS A 317 -3.48 10.86 -21.58
N GLY A 318 -3.98 11.66 -20.63
CA GLY A 318 -4.26 13.09 -20.85
C GLY A 318 -3.03 13.87 -21.32
N VAL A 319 -1.86 13.66 -20.70
CA VAL A 319 -0.62 14.34 -21.12
C VAL A 319 -0.16 13.87 -22.49
N ARG A 320 -0.29 12.58 -22.81
CA ARG A 320 0.08 12.05 -24.13
C ARG A 320 -0.81 12.53 -25.27
N LEU A 321 -2.06 12.87 -24.96
CA LEU A 321 -3.02 13.48 -25.88
C LEU A 321 -2.92 15.01 -25.92
N CYS A 322 -2.12 15.62 -25.05
CA CYS A 322 -1.96 17.06 -24.98
C CYS A 322 -1.32 17.62 -26.26
N GLU A 323 -1.93 18.66 -26.80
CA GLU A 323 -1.51 19.30 -28.05
C GLU A 323 -0.69 20.58 -27.82
N THR A 324 -0.60 21.08 -26.58
CA THR A 324 0.12 22.30 -26.20
C THR A 324 1.43 22.04 -25.50
N GLU A 325 2.38 22.99 -25.56
CA GLU A 325 3.71 22.83 -24.95
C GLU A 325 3.65 22.61 -23.43
N TYR A 326 2.69 23.24 -22.77
CA TYR A 326 2.50 23.21 -21.32
C TYR A 326 1.14 22.65 -20.95
N PHE A 327 1.07 21.98 -19.80
CA PHE A 327 -0.17 21.49 -19.23
C PHE A 327 -0.23 21.72 -17.72
N ILE A 328 -1.43 21.65 -17.18
CA ILE A 328 -1.72 21.46 -15.76
C ILE A 328 -2.68 20.28 -15.60
N ILE A 329 -2.41 19.39 -14.66
CA ILE A 329 -3.29 18.30 -14.25
C ILE A 329 -3.93 18.67 -12.93
N PHE A 330 -5.22 18.41 -12.77
CA PHE A 330 -5.93 18.47 -11.49
C PHE A 330 -7.17 17.59 -11.49
N ASP A 331 -7.59 17.14 -10.30
CA ASP A 331 -8.75 16.25 -10.17
C ASP A 331 -10.06 16.97 -10.51
N ALA A 332 -11.07 16.20 -10.94
CA ALA A 332 -12.37 16.70 -11.37
C ALA A 332 -13.21 17.36 -10.26
N HIS A 333 -12.79 17.28 -9.00
CA HIS A 333 -13.42 17.92 -7.83
C HIS A 333 -12.56 19.05 -7.23
N MET A 334 -11.80 19.76 -8.08
CA MET A 334 -11.00 20.93 -7.70
C MET A 334 -11.64 22.26 -8.13
N ARG A 335 -11.22 23.39 -7.53
CA ARG A 335 -11.77 24.73 -7.81
C ARG A 335 -10.69 25.79 -7.95
N PHE A 336 -10.83 26.64 -8.97
CA PHE A 336 -10.02 27.84 -9.16
C PHE A 336 -10.79 29.09 -8.74
N TYR A 337 -10.09 30.06 -8.16
CA TYR A 337 -10.70 31.28 -7.61
C TYR A 337 -10.10 32.56 -8.17
N GLN A 338 -8.81 32.54 -8.51
CA GLN A 338 -8.07 33.72 -8.95
C GLN A 338 -8.18 33.90 -10.46
N GLN A 339 -8.20 35.13 -10.94
CA GLN A 339 -7.97 35.42 -12.35
C GLN A 339 -6.49 35.20 -12.71
N ASN A 340 -6.17 35.00 -13.99
CA ASN A 340 -4.80 34.98 -14.53
C ASN A 340 -3.84 33.90 -13.99
N TRP A 341 -4.32 32.87 -13.26
CA TRP A 341 -3.45 31.79 -12.75
C TRP A 341 -2.68 31.08 -13.87
N HIS A 342 -3.28 30.95 -15.05
CA HIS A 342 -2.66 30.34 -16.23
C HIS A 342 -1.41 31.10 -16.69
N GLN A 343 -1.42 32.45 -16.63
CA GLN A 343 -0.30 33.27 -17.02
C GLN A 343 0.86 33.14 -16.03
N ILE A 344 0.58 33.08 -14.73
CA ILE A 344 1.61 32.85 -13.70
C ILE A 344 2.33 31.52 -13.93
N ILE A 345 1.57 30.46 -14.25
CA ILE A 345 2.14 29.14 -14.59
C ILE A 345 3.01 29.24 -15.84
N LEU A 346 2.49 29.86 -16.91
CA LEU A 346 3.23 30.01 -18.17
C LEU A 346 4.51 30.82 -17.97
N ASP A 347 4.47 31.93 -17.24
CA ASP A 347 5.63 32.77 -16.97
C ASP A 347 6.70 31.99 -16.21
N GLU A 348 6.31 31.19 -15.22
CA GLU A 348 7.26 30.35 -14.49
C GLU A 348 7.85 29.25 -15.39
N LEU A 349 7.02 28.52 -16.15
CA LEU A 349 7.47 27.46 -17.06
C LEU A 349 8.33 27.98 -18.23
N ASN A 350 8.19 29.26 -18.60
CA ASN A 350 9.08 29.89 -19.58
C ASN A 350 10.47 30.23 -18.99
N LYS A 351 10.61 30.39 -17.66
CA LYS A 351 11.93 30.58 -17.02
C LYS A 351 12.75 29.29 -17.00
N SER A 352 12.09 28.15 -16.82
CA SER A 352 12.73 26.82 -16.87
C SER A 352 11.73 25.76 -17.32
N GLN A 353 12.08 24.99 -18.34
CA GLN A 353 11.23 23.88 -18.79
C GLN A 353 11.39 22.62 -17.95
N ARG A 354 12.50 22.48 -17.20
CA ARG A 354 12.84 21.33 -16.36
C ARG A 354 12.36 21.51 -14.92
N GLN A 355 11.06 21.70 -14.75
CA GLN A 355 10.44 21.83 -13.44
C GLN A 355 9.04 21.23 -13.38
N LEU A 356 8.68 20.78 -12.19
CA LEU A 356 7.31 20.45 -11.81
C LEU A 356 6.80 21.55 -10.88
N LEU A 357 5.68 22.16 -11.25
CA LEU A 357 5.04 23.18 -10.44
C LEU A 357 3.85 22.56 -9.72
N CYS A 358 3.60 22.95 -8.47
CA CYS A 358 2.32 22.73 -7.82
C CYS A 358 1.78 24.03 -7.21
N CYS A 359 0.47 24.09 -7.06
CA CYS A 359 -0.21 25.27 -6.51
C CYS A 359 -0.44 25.12 -5.00
N GLN A 360 -0.71 26.24 -4.33
CA GLN A 360 -1.21 26.20 -2.96
C GLN A 360 -2.56 25.48 -2.94
N THR A 361 -2.74 24.55 -2.01
CA THR A 361 -4.00 23.81 -1.87
C THR A 361 -4.81 24.36 -0.70
N LYS A 362 -6.11 24.55 -0.93
CA LYS A 362 -7.12 24.88 0.06
C LYS A 362 -8.02 23.68 0.27
N VAL A 363 -8.14 23.21 1.51
CA VAL A 363 -8.93 22.02 1.86
C VAL A 363 -10.41 22.38 1.92
N LEU A 364 -11.22 21.71 1.11
CA LEU A 364 -12.67 21.81 1.12
C LEU A 364 -13.28 20.49 1.58
N SER A 365 -14.45 20.53 2.21
CA SER A 365 -15.30 19.36 2.41
C SER A 365 -16.67 19.60 1.78
N LYS A 366 -17.37 18.51 1.48
CA LYS A 366 -18.74 18.56 0.97
C LYS A 366 -19.64 17.77 1.91
N GLN A 367 -20.56 18.48 2.57
CA GLN A 367 -21.58 17.92 3.47
C GLN A 367 -22.95 18.34 2.95
N ASP A 368 -23.87 17.38 2.79
CA ASP A 368 -25.25 17.62 2.32
C ASP A 368 -25.33 18.44 1.01
N GLY A 369 -24.41 18.18 0.08
CA GLY A 369 -24.31 18.92 -1.18
C GLY A 369 -23.59 20.28 -1.07
N ILE A 370 -23.33 20.78 0.14
CA ILE A 370 -22.73 22.09 0.38
C ILE A 370 -21.21 21.94 0.52
N VAL A 371 -20.47 22.63 -0.35
CA VAL A 371 -19.01 22.72 -0.27
C VAL A 371 -18.62 23.82 0.73
N ARG A 372 -17.82 23.46 1.74
CA ARG A 372 -17.30 24.38 2.75
C ARG A 372 -15.79 24.28 2.84
N GLU A 373 -15.16 25.39 3.19
CA GLU A 373 -13.74 25.39 3.54
C GLU A 373 -13.56 24.73 4.91
N LYS A 374 -12.59 23.83 5.01
CA LYS A 374 -12.19 23.21 6.27
C LYS A 374 -11.05 24.01 6.87
N ASP A 375 -11.24 24.47 8.11
CA ASP A 375 -10.17 25.11 8.87
C ASP A 375 -9.02 24.10 9.07
N SER A 376 -7.95 24.30 8.31
CA SER A 376 -6.83 23.38 8.21
C SER A 376 -5.54 24.18 8.06
N ALA A 377 -4.45 23.63 8.62
CA ALA A 377 -3.14 24.25 8.49
C ALA A 377 -2.77 24.37 7.00
N HIS A 378 -2.38 25.57 6.57
CA HIS A 378 -1.91 25.81 5.21
C HIS A 378 -0.66 24.96 4.94
N ALA A 379 -0.62 24.29 3.79
CA ALA A 379 0.48 23.42 3.40
C ALA A 379 1.38 24.07 2.33
N TYR A 380 2.67 24.09 2.56
CA TYR A 380 3.69 24.71 1.72
C TYR A 380 4.47 23.63 0.94
N GLY A 381 3.75 22.88 0.12
CA GLY A 381 4.24 21.68 -0.56
C GLY A 381 4.24 20.44 0.33
N ALA A 382 4.95 19.39 -0.11
CA ALA A 382 5.07 18.13 0.61
C ALA A 382 6.52 17.65 0.71
N TYR A 383 6.74 16.63 1.53
CA TYR A 383 8.02 15.94 1.67
C TYR A 383 7.85 14.43 1.69
N LEU A 384 8.94 13.71 1.44
CA LEU A 384 8.94 12.24 1.44
C LEU A 384 9.32 11.71 2.82
N HIS A 385 8.45 10.90 3.39
CA HIS A 385 8.66 10.19 4.64
C HIS A 385 9.16 8.77 4.38
N MET A 386 10.28 8.43 5.02
CA MET A 386 11.01 7.16 4.84
C MET A 386 10.96 6.27 6.09
N GLY A 387 9.98 6.51 6.98
CA GLY A 387 9.78 5.72 8.20
C GLY A 387 8.94 4.46 7.94
N LEU A 388 9.18 3.43 8.76
CA LEU A 388 8.53 2.11 8.65
C LEU A 388 7.11 2.05 9.24
N ASP A 389 6.63 3.16 9.81
CA ASP A 389 5.24 3.34 10.28
C ASP A 389 4.23 3.40 9.13
N THR A 390 4.70 3.59 7.89
CA THR A 390 3.88 3.62 6.67
C THR A 390 4.64 3.00 5.49
N LEU A 391 4.05 2.99 4.29
CA LEU A 391 4.71 2.56 3.06
C LEU A 391 5.74 3.61 2.61
N ILE A 392 6.91 3.15 2.18
CA ILE A 392 8.01 4.03 1.76
C ILE A 392 8.06 4.12 0.22
N PRO A 393 8.26 5.30 -0.39
CA PRO A 393 8.22 6.63 0.24
C PRO A 393 6.77 7.10 0.43
N ALA A 394 6.41 7.59 1.62
CA ALA A 394 5.11 8.22 1.85
C ALA A 394 5.17 9.73 1.62
N VAL A 395 4.06 10.35 1.23
CA VAL A 395 3.94 11.81 1.12
C VAL A 395 3.37 12.37 2.41
N ARG A 396 3.99 13.42 2.93
CA ARG A 396 3.48 14.18 4.09
C ARG A 396 3.43 15.67 3.74
N TRP A 397 2.37 16.33 4.18
CA TRP A 397 2.18 17.76 3.93
C TRP A 397 3.12 18.57 4.79
N ASN A 398 3.69 19.61 4.21
CA ASN A 398 4.57 20.52 4.93
C ASN A 398 3.76 21.70 5.47
N CYS A 399 3.44 21.70 6.76
CA CYS A 399 2.67 22.79 7.39
C CYS A 399 3.55 23.86 8.05
N ASN A 400 4.88 23.84 7.83
CA ASN A 400 5.81 24.77 8.48
C ASN A 400 6.30 25.85 7.49
N PRO A 401 5.79 27.10 7.55
CA PRO A 401 6.15 28.16 6.61
C PRO A 401 7.59 28.70 6.78
N HIS A 402 8.28 28.37 7.88
CA HIS A 402 9.47 29.11 8.30
C HIS A 402 10.80 28.58 7.72
N LYS A 403 10.80 27.49 6.94
CA LYS A 403 12.05 26.94 6.34
C LYS A 403 12.54 27.73 5.12
N ALA A 404 13.87 27.89 5.02
CA ALA A 404 14.52 28.73 4.01
C ALA A 404 14.30 28.28 2.55
N THR A 405 14.18 26.98 2.28
CA THR A 405 13.91 26.43 0.94
C THR A 405 12.51 26.79 0.44
N ILE A 406 11.52 26.82 1.34
CA ILE A 406 10.14 27.23 1.06
C ILE A 406 10.08 28.72 0.68
N LYS A 407 10.93 29.57 1.27
CA LYS A 407 10.99 31.00 0.93
C LYS A 407 11.39 31.27 -0.53
N GLN A 408 11.99 30.31 -1.22
CA GLN A 408 12.34 30.38 -2.64
C GLN A 408 11.37 29.60 -3.54
N GLY A 409 10.31 29.05 -2.95
CA GLY A 409 9.34 28.18 -3.61
C GLY A 409 9.88 26.79 -3.94
N ILE A 410 11.08 26.40 -3.48
CA ILE A 410 11.66 25.08 -3.79
C ILE A 410 11.18 24.06 -2.76
N ILE A 411 10.57 22.97 -3.22
CA ILE A 411 9.98 21.94 -2.37
C ILE A 411 10.50 20.54 -2.73
N PRO A 412 10.64 19.61 -1.77
CA PRO A 412 11.13 18.27 -2.08
C PRO A 412 10.10 17.43 -2.83
N CYS A 413 8.80 17.63 -2.56
CA CYS A 413 7.72 16.91 -3.21
C CYS A 413 6.56 17.85 -3.54
N VAL A 414 5.98 17.69 -4.74
CA VAL A 414 4.74 18.39 -5.12
C VAL A 414 3.54 17.90 -4.30
N LEU A 415 2.48 18.71 -4.23
CA LEU A 415 1.30 18.43 -3.42
C LEU A 415 -0.01 18.79 -4.14
N GLY A 416 -1.11 18.15 -3.74
CA GLY A 416 -2.45 18.73 -3.84
C GLY A 416 -3.19 18.44 -5.14
N ALA A 417 -2.83 17.35 -5.82
CA ALA A 417 -3.38 16.93 -7.11
C ALA A 417 -3.24 17.93 -8.27
N SER A 418 -2.71 19.14 -8.04
CA SER A 418 -2.57 20.21 -9.02
C SER A 418 -1.12 20.41 -9.44
N TYR A 419 -0.72 19.81 -10.57
CA TYR A 419 0.67 19.90 -11.06
C TYR A 419 0.75 20.40 -12.49
N ALA A 420 1.70 21.29 -12.77
CA ALA A 420 1.96 21.80 -14.11
C ALA A 420 3.41 21.54 -14.55
N SER A 421 3.59 21.28 -15.85
CA SER A 421 4.91 21.09 -16.46
C SER A 421 4.85 21.27 -17.97
N SER A 422 6.01 21.14 -18.63
CA SER A 422 6.09 21.02 -20.08
C SER A 422 5.90 19.56 -20.52
N VAL A 423 5.26 19.34 -21.66
CA VAL A 423 5.12 17.99 -22.24
C VAL A 423 6.49 17.38 -22.57
N SER A 424 7.46 18.21 -22.98
CA SER A 424 8.83 17.77 -23.27
C SER A 424 9.52 17.22 -22.03
N TYR A 425 9.43 17.93 -20.90
CA TYR A 425 10.02 17.47 -19.65
C TYR A 425 9.27 16.28 -19.06
N TRP A 426 7.93 16.25 -19.11
CA TRP A 426 7.16 15.08 -18.70
C TRP A 426 7.58 13.81 -19.47
N ARG A 427 7.81 13.93 -20.79
CA ARG A 427 8.34 12.85 -21.62
C ARG A 427 9.76 12.45 -21.21
N GLU A 428 10.62 13.42 -20.89
CA GLU A 428 11.97 13.15 -20.36
C GLU A 428 11.90 12.35 -19.04
N LEU A 429 10.97 12.69 -18.15
CA LEU A 429 10.74 12.03 -16.87
C LEU A 429 10.06 10.66 -16.98
N LYS A 430 9.59 10.26 -18.17
CA LYS A 430 8.67 9.11 -18.34
C LYS A 430 7.40 9.23 -17.48
N GLY A 431 6.91 10.47 -17.30
CA GLY A 431 5.59 10.77 -16.74
C GLY A 431 5.17 9.93 -15.53
N LEU A 432 4.02 9.27 -15.62
CA LEU A 432 3.55 8.30 -14.62
C LEU A 432 3.70 6.85 -15.09
N GLU A 433 4.56 6.60 -16.08
CA GLU A 433 4.74 5.28 -16.71
C GLU A 433 5.11 4.22 -15.66
N GLY A 434 4.30 3.15 -15.65
CA GLY A 434 4.44 1.98 -14.78
C GLY A 434 3.53 1.97 -13.56
N LEU A 435 3.01 3.11 -13.10
CA LEU A 435 2.06 3.16 -11.97
C LEU A 435 0.72 2.52 -12.33
N LEU A 436 0.06 1.91 -11.35
CA LEU A 436 -1.24 1.25 -11.48
C LEU A 436 -2.23 1.82 -10.47
N GLY A 437 -3.48 2.05 -10.88
CA GLY A 437 -4.53 2.47 -9.96
C GLY A 437 -4.26 3.83 -9.31
N TYR A 438 -4.54 3.92 -8.01
CA TYR A 438 -4.41 5.13 -7.20
C TYR A 438 -3.11 5.17 -6.40
N GLY A 439 -2.50 6.35 -6.30
CA GLY A 439 -1.49 6.70 -5.31
C GLY A 439 -0.05 6.66 -5.81
N SER A 440 0.80 7.39 -5.09
CA SER A 440 2.24 7.55 -5.33
C SER A 440 2.62 8.34 -6.60
N GLU A 441 1.70 9.11 -7.20
CA GLU A 441 2.02 10.00 -8.32
C GLU A 441 3.04 11.10 -7.94
N GLU A 442 2.79 11.84 -6.85
CA GLU A 442 3.67 12.91 -6.39
C GLU A 442 5.09 12.46 -6.03
N PRO A 443 5.29 11.40 -5.22
CA PRO A 443 6.63 10.98 -4.86
C PRO A 443 7.37 10.44 -6.08
N TYR A 444 6.70 9.74 -6.99
CA TYR A 444 7.33 9.22 -8.21
C TYR A 444 7.78 10.35 -9.13
N LEU A 445 6.92 11.33 -9.40
CA LEU A 445 7.26 12.47 -10.23
C LEU A 445 8.36 13.34 -9.59
N SER A 446 8.23 13.65 -8.30
CA SER A 446 9.15 14.55 -7.60
C SER A 446 10.56 13.95 -7.51
N LEU A 447 10.68 12.66 -7.19
CA LEU A 447 11.96 11.97 -7.21
C LEU A 447 12.60 12.07 -8.60
N LYS A 448 11.87 11.75 -9.67
CA LYS A 448 12.42 11.81 -11.03
C LYS A 448 12.80 13.24 -11.44
N ALA A 449 12.04 14.25 -11.03
CA ALA A 449 12.40 15.64 -11.28
C ALA A 449 13.77 16.00 -10.68
N TRP A 450 13.99 15.65 -9.41
CA TRP A 450 15.27 15.89 -8.74
C TRP A 450 16.43 15.05 -9.32
N LEU A 451 16.20 13.77 -9.61
CA LEU A 451 17.22 12.85 -10.13
C LEU A 451 17.63 13.20 -11.58
N SER A 452 16.72 13.73 -12.39
CA SER A 452 17.02 14.24 -13.75
C SER A 452 17.76 15.59 -13.75
N GLY A 453 17.93 16.22 -12.57
CA GLY A 453 18.55 17.54 -12.42
C GLY A 453 17.60 18.72 -12.66
N GLY A 454 16.29 18.49 -12.69
CA GLY A 454 15.29 19.55 -12.56
C GLY A 454 14.95 19.83 -11.10
N GLN A 455 13.73 20.33 -10.86
CA GLN A 455 13.27 20.75 -9.54
C GLN A 455 11.74 20.68 -9.39
N CYS A 456 11.27 20.69 -8.15
CA CYS A 456 9.85 20.90 -7.81
C CYS A 456 9.67 22.28 -7.17
N ARG A 457 8.62 23.01 -7.58
CA ARG A 457 8.33 24.35 -7.07
C ARG A 457 6.87 24.54 -6.65
N LEU A 458 6.67 25.27 -5.55
CA LEU A 458 5.38 25.76 -5.10
C LEU A 458 5.10 27.14 -5.68
N LEU A 459 3.94 27.31 -6.31
CA LEU A 459 3.35 28.59 -6.67
C LEU A 459 2.35 28.99 -5.58
N ASP A 460 2.83 29.66 -4.55
CA ASP A 460 2.02 30.09 -3.40
C ASP A 460 0.99 31.18 -3.74
N GLN A 461 1.19 31.88 -4.86
CA GLN A 461 0.28 32.90 -5.40
C GLN A 461 -1.03 32.31 -5.98
N ILE A 462 -1.05 31.02 -6.33
CA ILE A 462 -2.21 30.35 -6.91
C ILE A 462 -2.79 29.40 -5.87
N VAL A 463 -4.03 29.62 -5.47
CA VAL A 463 -4.74 28.73 -4.53
C VAL A 463 -5.81 27.94 -5.26
N VAL A 464 -5.70 26.62 -5.20
CA VAL A 464 -6.68 25.68 -5.77
C VAL A 464 -7.40 24.97 -4.63
N GLY A 465 -8.73 24.98 -4.67
CA GLY A 465 -9.57 24.25 -3.72
C GLY A 465 -9.60 22.77 -4.07
N HIS A 466 -9.45 21.88 -3.10
CA HIS A 466 -9.57 20.43 -3.27
C HIS A 466 -10.63 19.89 -2.32
N ILE A 467 -11.64 19.19 -2.85
CA ILE A 467 -12.74 18.62 -2.06
C ILE A 467 -12.34 17.24 -1.57
N TYR A 468 -12.09 17.14 -0.26
CA TYR A 468 -11.83 15.88 0.41
C TYR A 468 -13.13 15.28 0.92
N LYS A 469 -13.37 13.99 0.62
CA LYS A 469 -14.51 13.24 1.15
C LYS A 469 -14.31 12.98 2.65
N GLU A 470 -15.31 13.27 3.48
CA GLU A 470 -15.20 13.15 4.94
C GLU A 470 -15.09 11.70 5.44
N ASN A 471 -15.61 10.77 4.66
CA ASN A 471 -15.45 9.33 4.85
C ASN A 471 -14.82 8.72 3.59
N SER A 472 -13.52 8.95 3.37
CA SER A 472 -12.76 7.98 2.60
C SER A 472 -12.69 6.71 3.45
N GLY A 473 -13.51 5.70 3.16
CA GLY A 473 -13.41 4.39 3.81
C GLY A 473 -12.00 3.78 3.69
N SER A 474 -11.84 2.52 4.09
CA SER A 474 -10.59 1.79 3.86
C SER A 474 -10.13 1.94 2.40
N LEU A 475 -8.84 2.24 2.19
CA LEU A 475 -8.26 2.34 0.85
C LEU A 475 -8.61 1.07 0.06
N ARG A 476 -9.30 1.24 -1.06
CA ARG A 476 -9.66 0.14 -1.97
C ARG A 476 -8.48 -0.21 -2.86
N ALA A 477 -8.40 -1.46 -3.31
CA ALA A 477 -7.32 -1.95 -4.18
C ALA A 477 -5.90 -1.71 -3.61
N TYR A 478 -5.71 -2.07 -2.35
CA TYR A 478 -4.49 -1.82 -1.59
C TYR A 478 -3.26 -2.51 -2.19
N SER A 479 -3.41 -3.66 -2.85
CA SER A 479 -2.31 -4.35 -3.54
C SER A 479 -1.68 -3.50 -4.66
N THR A 480 -2.48 -2.75 -5.42
CA THR A 480 -1.94 -1.85 -6.44
C THR A 480 -1.29 -0.60 -5.85
N TYR A 481 -1.79 -0.11 -4.71
CA TYR A 481 -1.13 0.95 -3.96
C TYR A 481 0.25 0.49 -3.46
N VAL A 482 0.36 -0.69 -2.85
CA VAL A 482 1.65 -1.28 -2.45
C VAL A 482 2.57 -1.48 -3.66
N TYR A 483 2.04 -1.97 -4.79
CA TYR A 483 2.80 -2.11 -6.04
C TYR A 483 3.46 -0.79 -6.47
N ASN A 484 2.77 0.35 -6.39
CA ASN A 484 3.32 1.64 -6.80
C ASN A 484 4.55 2.03 -5.96
N HIS A 485 4.53 1.77 -4.66
CA HIS A 485 5.70 1.96 -3.79
C HIS A 485 6.87 1.03 -4.17
N LEU A 486 6.58 -0.23 -4.46
CA LEU A 486 7.61 -1.18 -4.90
C LEU A 486 8.16 -0.83 -6.29
N LEU A 487 7.34 -0.30 -7.20
CA LEU A 487 7.79 0.19 -8.50
C LEU A 487 8.78 1.35 -8.36
N ILE A 488 8.45 2.35 -7.53
CA ILE A 488 9.35 3.48 -7.24
C ILE A 488 10.67 2.94 -6.70
N SER A 489 10.61 2.02 -5.74
CA SER A 489 11.77 1.36 -5.16
C SER A 489 12.63 0.66 -6.20
N GLU A 490 12.03 -0.20 -7.03
CA GLU A 490 12.71 -0.96 -8.07
C GLU A 490 13.35 -0.07 -9.14
N THR A 491 12.76 1.08 -9.43
CA THR A 491 13.19 1.94 -10.53
C THR A 491 14.13 3.07 -10.09
N LEU A 492 14.00 3.57 -8.86
CA LEU A 492 14.69 4.79 -8.42
C LEU A 492 15.59 4.63 -7.19
N PHE A 493 15.52 3.53 -6.45
CA PHE A 493 16.29 3.37 -5.21
C PHE A 493 17.46 2.40 -5.35
N HIS A 494 18.51 2.63 -4.56
CA HIS A 494 19.58 1.65 -4.38
C HIS A 494 19.11 0.47 -3.52
N THR A 495 19.80 -0.65 -3.63
CA THR A 495 19.46 -1.94 -3.03
C THR A 495 19.14 -1.89 -1.53
N SER A 496 19.89 -1.13 -0.72
CA SER A 496 19.62 -1.02 0.73
C SER A 496 18.26 -0.39 1.02
N LEU A 497 17.93 0.67 0.29
CA LEU A 497 16.64 1.34 0.40
C LEU A 497 15.53 0.48 -0.19
N GLN A 498 15.80 -0.29 -1.25
CA GLN A 498 14.84 -1.27 -1.78
C GLN A 498 14.43 -2.32 -0.73
N CYS A 499 15.42 -2.89 -0.03
CA CYS A 499 15.15 -3.80 1.08
C CYS A 499 14.29 -3.14 2.17
N LYS A 500 14.51 -1.85 2.44
CA LYS A 500 13.73 -1.09 3.44
C LYS A 500 12.30 -0.83 2.98
N VAL A 501 12.08 -0.55 1.70
CA VAL A 501 10.72 -0.46 1.14
C VAL A 501 10.00 -1.81 1.25
N ASN A 502 10.67 -2.92 0.91
CA ASN A 502 10.10 -4.26 1.06
C ASN A 502 9.75 -4.57 2.52
N LEU A 503 10.61 -4.20 3.47
CA LEU A 503 10.34 -4.28 4.90
C LEU A 503 9.07 -3.51 5.27
N SER A 504 8.96 -2.25 4.83
CA SER A 504 7.77 -1.43 5.10
C SER A 504 6.49 -2.09 4.56
N ALA A 505 6.51 -2.59 3.32
CA ALA A 505 5.36 -3.23 2.70
C ALA A 505 4.94 -4.53 3.40
N LYS A 506 5.90 -5.36 3.82
CA LYS A 506 5.63 -6.58 4.60
C LYS A 506 5.00 -6.27 5.97
N ILE A 507 5.48 -5.22 6.65
CA ILE A 507 4.91 -4.76 7.93
C ILE A 507 3.46 -4.31 7.76
N GLN A 508 3.16 -3.58 6.68
CA GLN A 508 1.80 -3.11 6.40
C GLN A 508 0.84 -4.25 5.98
N GLY A 509 1.35 -5.31 5.36
CA GLY A 509 0.58 -6.52 5.12
C GLY A 509 1.21 -7.46 4.08
N VAL A 510 1.67 -8.63 4.53
CA VAL A 510 2.36 -9.62 3.68
C VAL A 510 1.52 -10.12 2.50
N ARG A 511 0.20 -10.22 2.66
CA ARG A 511 -0.74 -10.59 1.58
C ARG A 511 -0.63 -9.60 0.41
N TYR A 512 -0.78 -8.31 0.72
CA TYR A 512 -0.72 -7.23 -0.27
C TYR A 512 0.67 -7.11 -0.90
N PHE A 513 1.73 -7.31 -0.12
CA PHE A 513 3.09 -7.40 -0.65
C PHE A 513 3.26 -8.53 -1.68
N ASN A 514 2.71 -9.71 -1.41
CA ASN A 514 2.78 -10.85 -2.34
C ASN A 514 1.99 -10.60 -3.64
N HIS A 515 0.81 -9.99 -3.52
CA HIS A 515 -0.02 -9.58 -4.66
C HIS A 515 0.69 -8.51 -5.50
N ALA A 516 1.24 -7.49 -4.85
CA ALA A 516 2.05 -6.45 -5.50
C ALA A 516 3.28 -7.00 -6.22
N THR A 517 3.97 -7.98 -5.61
CA THR A 517 5.12 -8.66 -6.24
C THR A 517 4.70 -9.43 -7.50
N THR A 518 3.50 -10.01 -7.51
CA THR A 518 2.94 -10.66 -8.70
C THR A 518 2.72 -9.66 -9.84
N LEU A 519 2.22 -8.47 -9.52
CA LEU A 519 2.07 -7.37 -10.50
C LEU A 519 3.43 -6.90 -11.04
N LEU A 520 4.45 -6.77 -10.18
CA LEU A 520 5.82 -6.44 -10.62
C LEU A 520 6.37 -7.46 -11.60
N GLU A 521 6.19 -8.76 -11.32
CA GLU A 521 6.65 -9.83 -12.22
C GLU A 521 5.94 -9.75 -13.58
N LYS A 522 4.64 -9.45 -13.60
CA LYS A 522 3.89 -9.25 -14.84
C LYS A 522 4.37 -8.03 -15.62
N ASN A 523 4.83 -6.99 -14.93
CA ASN A 523 5.33 -5.76 -15.54
C ASN A 523 6.88 -5.70 -15.68
N LYS A 524 7.57 -6.83 -15.49
CA LYS A 524 9.05 -6.86 -15.40
C LYS A 524 9.78 -6.29 -16.61
N SER A 525 9.21 -6.44 -17.81
CA SER A 525 9.80 -5.97 -19.07
C SER A 525 9.82 -4.44 -19.11
N LEU A 526 8.70 -3.79 -18.76
CA LEU A 526 8.59 -2.35 -18.63
C LEU A 526 9.52 -1.83 -17.55
N ILE A 527 9.51 -2.45 -16.36
CA ILE A 527 10.36 -2.06 -15.24
C ILE A 527 11.84 -2.13 -15.62
N ALA A 528 12.26 -3.20 -16.29
CA ALA A 528 13.64 -3.32 -16.78
C ALA A 528 14.00 -2.23 -17.81
N SER A 529 13.03 -1.83 -18.65
CA SER A 529 13.20 -0.71 -19.59
C SER A 529 13.37 0.62 -18.87
N LEU A 530 12.50 0.92 -17.89
CA LEU A 530 12.56 2.12 -17.07
C LEU A 530 13.87 2.19 -16.28
N LYS A 531 14.29 1.09 -15.64
CA LYS A 531 15.58 1.01 -14.90
C LYS A 531 16.76 1.35 -15.80
N ARG A 532 16.82 0.78 -17.03
CA ARG A 532 17.89 1.09 -17.99
C ARG A 532 17.85 2.56 -18.43
N TYR A 533 16.66 3.09 -18.66
CA TYR A 533 16.48 4.49 -19.05
C TYR A 533 16.94 5.43 -17.92
N TYR A 534 16.43 5.25 -16.70
CA TYR A 534 16.79 6.10 -15.56
C TYR A 534 18.28 6.01 -15.22
N ALA A 535 18.88 4.82 -15.22
CA ALA A 535 20.33 4.67 -15.00
C ALA A 535 21.20 5.43 -16.03
N LYS A 536 20.69 5.66 -17.25
CA LYS A 536 21.39 6.40 -18.30
C LYS A 536 21.16 7.91 -18.22
N HIS A 537 19.99 8.33 -17.77
CA HIS A 537 19.54 9.72 -17.89
C HIS A 537 19.49 10.48 -16.57
N PHE A 538 19.43 9.78 -15.43
CA PHE A 538 19.30 10.36 -14.10
C PHE A 538 20.55 10.12 -13.26
N ASP A 539 20.82 11.05 -12.35
CA ASP A 539 21.85 10.93 -11.33
C ASP A 539 21.24 10.26 -10.09
N MET A 540 21.37 8.92 -10.02
CA MET A 540 20.77 8.11 -8.97
C MET A 540 21.36 8.39 -7.59
N ASP A 541 22.58 8.91 -7.52
CA ASP A 541 23.24 9.22 -6.24
C ASP A 541 22.62 10.47 -5.56
N LYS A 542 21.82 11.26 -6.30
CA LYS A 542 21.08 12.41 -5.76
C LYS A 542 19.88 12.02 -4.89
N VAL A 543 19.50 10.74 -4.79
CA VAL A 543 18.43 10.33 -3.85
C VAL A 543 18.74 10.83 -2.43
N GLY A 544 20.00 10.78 -1.99
CA GLY A 544 20.44 11.31 -0.70
C GLY A 544 20.12 12.80 -0.55
N LYS A 545 20.38 13.61 -1.58
CA LYS A 545 20.05 15.06 -1.56
C LYS A 545 18.56 15.34 -1.44
N VAL A 546 17.71 14.50 -2.04
CA VAL A 546 16.25 14.61 -1.85
C VAL A 546 15.87 14.32 -0.40
N MET A 547 16.52 13.33 0.22
CA MET A 547 16.33 13.04 1.64
C MET A 547 16.81 14.17 2.54
N ASP A 548 17.92 14.84 2.19
CA ASP A 548 18.39 16.03 2.91
C ASP A 548 17.37 17.19 2.76
N MET A 549 16.74 17.36 1.59
CA MET A 549 15.67 18.36 1.46
C MET A 549 14.41 18.03 2.28
N ASN A 550 14.19 16.76 2.64
CA ASN A 550 13.06 16.32 3.45
C ASN A 550 13.18 16.66 4.94
N HIS A 551 14.21 17.39 5.38
CA HIS A 551 14.26 17.94 6.74
C HIS A 551 13.10 18.93 6.93
N ILE A 552 11.89 18.45 7.20
CA ILE A 552 10.69 19.22 7.50
C ILE A 552 10.10 18.62 8.78
N ILE A 553 9.80 19.47 9.75
CA ILE A 553 9.25 19.04 11.04
C ILE A 553 7.76 18.77 10.84
N SER A 554 7.35 17.51 11.00
CA SER A 554 5.94 17.15 11.04
C SER A 554 5.33 17.55 12.38
N LYS A 555 4.02 17.83 12.40
CA LYS A 555 3.31 18.14 13.64
C LYS A 555 3.41 17.00 14.67
N ASP A 556 3.35 15.75 14.21
CA ASP A 556 3.49 14.57 15.09
C ASP A 556 4.88 14.47 15.70
N ALA A 557 5.92 14.75 14.90
CA ALA A 557 7.29 14.77 15.39
C ALA A 557 7.48 15.92 16.40
N GLN A 558 6.89 17.09 16.15
CA GLN A 558 6.90 18.20 17.09
C GLN A 558 6.18 17.83 18.39
N ASN A 559 4.99 17.24 18.31
CA ASN A 559 4.24 16.78 19.49
C ASN A 559 5.05 15.74 20.30
N LEU A 560 5.70 14.79 19.63
CA LEU A 560 6.58 13.82 20.28
C LEU A 560 7.75 14.51 20.98
N LEU A 561 8.37 15.50 20.34
CA LEU A 561 9.45 16.28 20.95
C LEU A 561 8.92 17.06 22.16
N ASP A 562 7.81 17.80 22.04
CA ASP A 562 7.30 18.64 23.13
C ASP A 562 6.88 17.78 24.34
N ALA A 563 6.13 16.70 24.11
CA ALA A 563 5.67 15.82 25.19
C ALA A 563 6.78 14.91 25.73
N GLY A 564 7.65 14.42 24.86
CA GLY A 564 8.69 13.45 25.20
C GLY A 564 9.93 14.07 25.80
N TYR A 565 10.38 15.23 25.31
CA TYR A 565 11.61 15.87 25.77
C TYR A 565 11.48 16.37 27.22
N GLY A 566 10.27 16.71 27.67
CA GLY A 566 10.00 17.02 29.09
C GLY A 566 10.24 15.85 30.05
N ARG A 567 10.30 14.60 29.55
CA ARG A 567 10.64 13.41 30.33
C ARG A 567 12.10 12.99 30.22
N MET A 568 12.91 13.70 29.43
CA MET A 568 14.29 13.30 29.15
C MET A 568 15.15 13.29 30.42
N ASP A 569 14.96 14.25 31.32
CA ASP A 569 15.73 14.32 32.58
C ASP A 569 15.44 13.11 33.48
N ASP A 570 14.17 12.66 33.58
CA ASP A 570 13.80 11.46 34.34
C ASP A 570 14.42 10.20 33.70
N ILE A 571 14.36 10.08 32.38
CA ILE A 571 14.94 8.96 31.61
C ILE A 571 16.46 8.89 31.85
N LEU A 572 17.16 10.02 31.79
CA LEU A 572 18.61 10.08 32.01
C LEU A 572 18.97 9.72 33.45
N ARG A 573 18.23 10.25 34.45
CA ARG A 573 18.39 9.89 35.87
C ARG A 573 18.25 8.38 36.08
N LEU A 574 17.21 7.77 35.52
CA LEU A 574 16.99 6.33 35.62
C LEU A 574 18.07 5.51 34.91
N ALA A 575 18.55 5.98 33.76
CA ALA A 575 19.62 5.33 33.02
C ALA A 575 20.95 5.35 33.79
N GLU A 576 21.25 6.43 34.51
CA GLU A 576 22.43 6.56 35.37
C GLU A 576 22.38 5.67 36.61
N ASN A 577 21.19 5.48 37.18
CA ASN A 577 21.02 4.53 38.30
C ASN A 577 21.18 3.09 37.81
N ALA A 578 20.59 2.76 36.66
CA ALA A 578 20.71 1.44 36.05
C ALA A 578 22.18 1.05 35.76
N GLU A 579 23.04 2.00 35.40
CA GLU A 579 24.49 1.78 35.22
C GLU A 579 25.17 1.19 36.47
N LYS A 580 24.67 1.52 37.68
CA LYS A 580 25.24 1.03 38.94
C LYS A 580 24.79 -0.38 39.29
N ASP A 581 23.57 -0.73 38.91
CA ASP A 581 22.89 -1.94 39.39
C ASP A 581 22.82 -3.07 38.34
N ILE A 582 22.95 -2.75 37.04
CA ILE A 582 22.83 -3.71 35.94
C ILE A 582 24.20 -4.14 35.44
N HIS A 583 24.51 -5.43 35.58
CA HIS A 583 25.75 -6.04 35.09
C HIS A 583 25.58 -6.75 33.72
N ASN A 584 24.51 -6.45 32.98
CA ASN A 584 24.32 -6.91 31.60
C ASN A 584 24.79 -5.83 30.62
N TYR A 585 25.65 -6.23 29.70
CA TYR A 585 26.32 -5.36 28.73
C TYR A 585 25.69 -5.39 27.33
N GLY A 586 24.60 -6.14 27.16
CA GLY A 586 23.84 -6.24 25.92
C GLY A 586 23.26 -4.92 25.39
N LEU A 587 22.77 -4.96 24.16
CA LEU A 587 22.10 -3.84 23.50
C LEU A 587 20.65 -3.67 23.97
N ARG A 588 19.87 -4.75 23.97
CA ARG A 588 18.42 -4.68 24.20
C ARG A 588 18.07 -4.36 25.65
N ASN A 589 18.62 -5.13 26.57
CA ASN A 589 18.34 -5.05 28.01
C ASN A 589 19.63 -4.86 28.83
N GLY A 590 20.63 -4.20 28.25
CA GLY A 590 21.92 -3.97 28.90
C GLY A 590 22.44 -2.55 28.70
N LEU A 591 23.61 -2.30 29.27
CA LEU A 591 24.22 -0.97 29.37
C LEU A 591 24.61 -0.37 28.01
N THR A 592 24.75 -1.17 26.95
CA THR A 592 25.01 -0.63 25.60
C THR A 592 23.85 0.21 25.10
N GLY A 593 22.60 -0.14 25.42
CA GLY A 593 21.45 0.71 25.14
C GLY A 593 21.53 2.06 25.85
N THR A 594 22.01 2.07 27.09
CA THR A 594 22.26 3.29 27.87
C THR A 594 23.38 4.13 27.27
N ALA A 595 24.50 3.52 26.87
CA ALA A 595 25.60 4.23 26.20
C ALA A 595 25.11 4.88 24.89
N LEU A 596 24.22 4.20 24.16
CA LEU A 596 23.62 4.76 22.95
C LEU A 596 22.73 5.96 23.25
N LEU A 597 21.87 5.88 24.27
CA LEU A 597 21.05 7.00 24.74
C LEU A 597 21.92 8.22 25.10
N PHE A 598 22.97 8.02 25.90
CA PHE A 598 23.87 9.10 26.33
C PHE A 598 24.64 9.71 25.15
N GLY A 599 25.14 8.90 24.22
CA GLY A 599 25.81 9.38 23.02
C GLY A 599 24.88 10.23 22.14
N LEU A 600 23.64 9.77 21.93
CA LEU A 600 22.62 10.53 21.18
C LEU A 600 22.22 11.82 21.89
N TYR A 601 22.14 11.81 23.22
CA TYR A 601 21.84 12.99 24.02
C TYR A 601 22.95 14.03 23.83
N TYR A 602 24.22 13.64 23.98
CA TYR A 602 25.37 14.48 23.68
C TYR A 602 25.31 15.05 22.26
N LYS A 603 24.99 14.24 21.25
CA LYS A 603 24.88 14.72 19.87
C LYS A 603 23.84 15.84 19.73
N CYS A 604 22.72 15.73 20.44
CA CYS A 604 21.64 16.71 20.42
C CYS A 604 21.91 17.98 21.24
N THR A 605 22.63 17.88 22.36
CA THR A 605 22.77 18.97 23.35
C THR A 605 24.18 19.54 23.46
N GLN A 606 25.18 18.82 22.97
CA GLN A 606 26.61 19.07 23.17
C GLN A 606 27.06 19.02 24.65
N ASP A 607 26.27 18.40 25.54
CA ASP A 607 26.64 18.21 26.94
C ASP A 607 27.73 17.13 27.08
N LYS A 608 28.95 17.59 27.37
CA LYS A 608 30.14 16.74 27.43
C LYS A 608 30.12 15.72 28.58
N ALA A 609 29.28 15.88 29.60
CA ALA A 609 29.18 14.91 30.68
C ALA A 609 28.66 13.55 30.16
N TYR A 610 27.69 13.57 29.25
CA TYR A 610 27.04 12.36 28.74
C TYR A 610 27.90 11.59 27.74
N ILE A 611 28.75 12.26 26.94
CA ILE A 611 29.73 11.53 26.13
C ILE A 611 30.80 10.86 27.00
N GLY A 612 31.17 11.47 28.14
CA GLY A 612 32.04 10.85 29.14
C GLY A 612 31.42 9.56 29.70
N LYS A 613 30.15 9.61 30.11
CA LYS A 613 29.39 8.44 30.58
C LYS A 613 29.26 7.34 29.52
N ALA A 614 28.88 7.71 28.30
CA ALA A 614 28.79 6.76 27.19
C ALA A 614 30.13 6.04 26.94
N ARG A 615 31.24 6.78 26.96
CA ARG A 615 32.59 6.23 26.82
C ARG A 615 33.00 5.35 28.00
N SER A 616 32.63 5.71 29.22
CA SER A 616 32.89 4.90 30.42
C SER A 616 32.25 3.53 30.28
N ILE A 617 30.95 3.48 29.97
CA ILE A 617 30.23 2.22 29.74
C ILE A 617 30.90 1.40 28.64
N LEU A 618 31.29 2.02 27.52
CA LEU A 618 31.97 1.35 26.42
C LEU A 618 33.39 0.87 26.77
N HIS A 619 34.06 1.50 27.73
CA HIS A 619 35.37 1.08 28.23
C HIS A 619 35.26 -0.06 29.24
N ASP A 620 34.28 0.02 30.16
CA ASP A 620 33.99 -1.04 31.12
C ASP A 620 33.57 -2.33 30.41
N LEU A 621 32.83 -2.20 29.31
CA LEU A 621 32.53 -3.26 28.35
C LEU A 621 33.78 -4.01 27.85
N GLN A 622 34.82 -3.26 27.43
CA GLN A 622 36.05 -3.85 26.92
C GLN A 622 36.79 -4.62 28.03
N THR A 623 36.78 -4.07 29.25
CA THR A 623 37.39 -4.69 30.42
C THR A 623 36.65 -5.97 30.84
N TYR A 624 35.32 -5.90 30.93
CA TYR A 624 34.47 -7.05 31.25
C TYR A 624 34.61 -8.18 30.24
N TYR A 625 34.60 -7.84 28.94
CA TYR A 625 34.78 -8.82 27.88
C TYR A 625 36.12 -9.57 28.01
N ALA A 626 37.20 -8.87 28.33
CA ALA A 626 38.52 -9.48 28.51
C ALA A 626 38.57 -10.47 29.69
N GLN A 627 37.66 -10.36 30.66
CA GLN A 627 37.63 -11.18 31.88
C GLN A 627 36.63 -12.34 31.78
N GLU A 628 35.38 -12.06 31.39
CA GLU A 628 34.25 -13.01 31.48
C GLU A 628 33.80 -13.56 30.12
N GLY A 629 34.21 -12.92 29.02
CA GLY A 629 33.68 -13.18 27.68
C GLY A 629 32.23 -12.72 27.51
N LEU A 630 31.76 -12.63 26.26
CA LEU A 630 30.38 -12.26 25.93
C LEU A 630 29.83 -13.21 24.87
N PRO A 631 28.51 -13.52 24.91
CA PRO A 631 27.91 -14.34 23.88
C PRO A 631 28.00 -13.63 22.53
N LEU A 632 28.17 -14.41 21.47
CA LEU A 632 28.08 -13.91 20.11
C LEU A 632 26.61 -13.88 19.66
N SER A 633 25.84 -12.96 20.26
CA SER A 633 24.43 -12.69 19.93
C SER A 633 24.20 -11.20 19.71
N PHE A 634 23.09 -10.84 19.07
CA PHE A 634 22.77 -9.45 18.78
C PHE A 634 22.15 -8.73 19.98
N ASP A 635 21.09 -9.28 20.60
CA ASP A 635 20.36 -8.59 21.67
C ASP A 635 21.22 -8.40 22.94
N ASN A 636 22.00 -9.42 23.31
CA ASN A 636 22.69 -9.48 24.61
C ASN A 636 24.21 -9.69 24.50
N GLY A 637 24.77 -9.51 23.30
CA GLY A 637 26.11 -9.98 23.01
C GLY A 637 26.93 -9.04 22.14
N MET A 638 28.10 -9.54 21.74
CA MET A 638 29.13 -8.79 21.03
C MET A 638 28.62 -8.17 19.71
N MET A 639 27.69 -8.82 19.01
CA MET A 639 27.19 -8.32 17.72
C MET A 639 26.36 -7.05 17.87
N GLY A 640 25.51 -6.95 18.90
CA GLY A 640 24.74 -5.72 19.17
C GLY A 640 25.62 -4.58 19.66
N ILE A 641 26.65 -4.90 20.45
CA ILE A 641 27.66 -3.93 20.88
C ILE A 641 28.42 -3.37 19.68
N GLY A 642 28.92 -4.25 18.81
CA GLY A 642 29.61 -3.84 17.58
C GLY A 642 28.72 -3.06 16.61
N TRP A 643 27.45 -3.43 16.48
CA TRP A 643 26.46 -2.65 15.73
C TRP A 643 26.31 -1.22 16.32
N SER A 644 26.22 -1.12 17.65
CA SER A 644 26.06 0.17 18.35
C SER A 644 27.29 1.07 18.16
N MET A 645 28.49 0.50 18.19
CA MET A 645 29.73 1.21 17.86
C MET A 645 29.72 1.74 16.43
N CYS A 646 29.34 0.91 15.45
CA CYS A 646 29.21 1.34 14.05
C CYS A 646 28.19 2.49 13.91
N TYR A 647 27.04 2.39 14.57
CA TYR A 647 26.01 3.42 14.54
C TYR A 647 26.46 4.74 15.18
N LEU A 648 27.16 4.68 16.32
CA LEU A 648 27.73 5.87 16.96
C LEU A 648 28.87 6.50 16.13
N THR A 649 29.66 5.69 15.42
CA THR A 649 30.66 6.19 14.45
C THR A 649 30.01 6.88 13.26
N ASP A 650 28.93 6.30 12.69
CA ASP A 650 28.16 6.91 11.60
C ASP A 650 27.61 8.29 12.00
N LEU A 651 27.22 8.47 13.26
CA LEU A 651 26.75 9.73 13.80
C LEU A 651 27.89 10.71 14.18
N GLY A 652 29.15 10.30 14.04
CA GLY A 652 30.33 11.07 14.42
C GLY A 652 30.43 11.31 15.93
N ILE A 653 29.83 10.44 16.74
CA ILE A 653 29.88 10.50 18.21
C ILE A 653 31.15 9.80 18.72
N LEU A 654 31.49 8.66 18.13
CA LEU A 654 32.75 7.94 18.37
C LEU A 654 33.67 8.05 17.15
N SER A 655 34.97 8.17 17.40
CA SER A 655 35.99 8.07 16.36
C SER A 655 36.23 6.62 15.96
N SER A 656 36.71 6.41 14.73
CA SER A 656 37.11 5.08 14.27
C SER A 656 38.26 4.48 15.07
N TYR A 657 39.08 5.30 15.72
CA TYR A 657 40.16 4.86 16.60
C TYR A 657 39.61 4.21 17.87
N GLU A 658 38.61 4.83 18.51
CA GLU A 658 37.98 4.33 19.74
C GLU A 658 37.33 2.95 19.54
N THR A 659 36.77 2.69 18.37
CA THR A 659 36.02 1.45 18.10
C THR A 659 36.86 0.36 17.43
N LYS A 660 38.06 0.68 16.94
CA LYS A 660 38.82 -0.19 16.02
C LYS A 660 39.11 -1.57 16.60
N GLU A 661 39.67 -1.61 17.81
CA GLU A 661 40.18 -2.84 18.42
C GLU A 661 39.04 -3.80 18.76
N PHE A 662 37.98 -3.30 19.41
CA PHE A 662 36.83 -4.11 19.76
C PHE A 662 36.10 -4.65 18.52
N LEU A 663 35.88 -3.81 17.50
CA LEU A 663 35.28 -4.27 16.24
C LEU A 663 36.15 -5.32 15.54
N ARG A 664 37.48 -5.21 15.62
CA ARG A 664 38.41 -6.22 15.06
C ARG A 664 38.26 -7.56 15.80
N GLN A 665 38.14 -7.55 17.12
CA GLN A 665 37.92 -8.75 17.91
C GLN A 665 36.57 -9.41 17.58
N ILE A 666 35.50 -8.64 17.38
CA ILE A 666 34.23 -9.18 16.90
C ILE A 666 34.39 -9.81 15.52
N ASP A 667 35.06 -9.12 14.60
CA ASP A 667 35.33 -9.62 13.24
C ASP A 667 36.10 -10.95 13.29
N ASP A 668 37.07 -11.09 14.20
CA ASP A 668 37.86 -12.32 14.38
C ASP A 668 37.05 -13.47 14.97
N ASN A 669 36.18 -13.21 15.95
CA ASN A 669 35.24 -14.21 16.47
C ASN A 669 34.25 -14.68 15.38
N ILE A 670 33.77 -13.76 14.54
CA ILE A 670 32.89 -14.10 13.41
C ILE A 670 33.63 -14.92 12.34
N ASN A 671 34.92 -14.66 12.12
CA ASN A 671 35.73 -15.40 11.16
C ASN A 671 35.88 -16.89 11.47
N ILE A 672 35.67 -17.30 12.72
CA ILE A 672 35.73 -18.70 13.16
C ILE A 672 34.44 -19.46 12.76
N ILE A 673 33.34 -18.74 12.54
CA ILE A 673 32.06 -19.35 12.18
C ILE A 673 32.03 -19.70 10.70
N ASP A 674 31.53 -20.88 10.36
CA ASP A 674 31.07 -21.21 9.02
C ASP A 674 29.54 -21.07 8.94
N PRO A 675 29.00 -19.98 8.35
CA PRO A 675 27.57 -19.78 8.19
C PRO A 675 26.85 -20.93 7.48
N ARG A 676 27.55 -21.79 6.72
CA ARG A 676 26.91 -22.92 6.01
C ARG A 676 26.56 -24.08 6.93
N GLN A 677 27.19 -24.15 8.10
CA GLN A 677 26.99 -25.21 9.10
C GLN A 677 25.96 -24.82 10.17
N VAL A 678 25.53 -23.55 10.20
CA VAL A 678 24.54 -23.06 11.15
C VAL A 678 23.13 -23.43 10.69
N ASN A 679 22.46 -24.26 11.48
CA ASN A 679 21.10 -24.76 11.21
C ASN A 679 19.99 -23.91 11.84
N ASP A 680 20.32 -22.75 12.40
CA ASP A 680 19.38 -21.80 13.00
C ASP A 680 19.35 -20.49 12.21
N VAL A 681 18.17 -20.15 11.68
CA VAL A 681 17.96 -18.95 10.89
C VAL A 681 18.03 -17.67 11.74
N GLU A 682 17.74 -17.74 13.04
CA GLU A 682 17.85 -16.60 13.96
C GLU A 682 19.32 -16.16 14.07
N ILE A 683 20.23 -17.11 14.30
CA ILE A 683 21.68 -16.84 14.38
C ILE A 683 22.20 -16.27 13.04
N ILE A 684 21.78 -16.84 11.91
CA ILE A 684 22.15 -16.31 10.59
C ILE A 684 21.67 -14.87 10.39
N SER A 685 20.46 -14.56 10.86
CA SER A 685 19.92 -13.21 10.73
C SER A 685 20.68 -12.20 11.61
N GLU A 686 21.15 -12.62 12.78
CA GLU A 686 21.98 -11.79 13.68
C GLU A 686 23.38 -11.56 13.11
N LEU A 687 24.00 -12.59 12.53
CA LEU A 687 25.24 -12.45 11.77
C LEU A 687 25.07 -11.50 10.59
N ALA A 688 23.94 -11.59 9.88
CA ALA A 688 23.61 -10.67 8.81
C ALA A 688 23.49 -9.24 9.33
N LEU A 689 22.77 -9.02 10.45
CA LEU A 689 22.59 -7.72 11.09
C LEU A 689 23.94 -7.05 11.41
N TYR A 690 24.85 -7.79 12.04
CA TYR A 690 26.19 -7.26 12.30
C TYR A 690 26.96 -7.02 11.00
N CYS A 691 27.08 -8.02 10.13
CA CYS A 691 27.91 -7.92 8.92
C CYS A 691 27.50 -6.75 8.03
N TYR A 692 26.20 -6.56 7.76
CA TYR A 692 25.80 -5.47 6.88
C TYR A 692 26.12 -4.10 7.49
N SER A 693 25.92 -3.94 8.80
CA SER A 693 26.19 -2.69 9.50
C SER A 693 27.69 -2.36 9.50
N ARG A 694 28.52 -3.36 9.79
CA ARG A 694 29.98 -3.28 9.78
C ARG A 694 30.52 -2.91 8.41
N LEU A 695 30.09 -3.63 7.37
CA LEU A 695 30.50 -3.39 5.98
C LEU A 695 30.10 -1.99 5.49
N GLY A 696 28.85 -1.58 5.80
CA GLY A 696 28.36 -0.24 5.47
C GLY A 696 29.18 0.86 6.15
N CYS A 697 29.36 0.76 7.47
CA CYS A 697 30.14 1.72 8.27
C CYS A 697 31.57 1.84 7.74
N CYS A 698 32.25 0.72 7.48
CA CYS A 698 33.58 0.71 6.90
C CYS A 698 33.63 1.43 5.55
N ARG A 699 32.65 1.18 4.68
CA ARG A 699 32.62 1.81 3.35
C ARG A 699 32.42 3.33 3.44
N ARG A 700 31.52 3.81 4.32
CA ARG A 700 31.27 5.24 4.52
C ARG A 700 32.46 6.00 5.08
N HIS A 701 33.18 5.38 6.00
CA HIS A 701 34.32 6.01 6.69
C HIS A 701 35.68 5.65 6.09
N HIS A 702 35.71 5.00 4.92
CA HIS A 702 36.95 4.54 4.26
C HIS A 702 37.85 3.68 5.18
N LEU A 703 37.23 2.83 6.00
CA LEU A 703 37.92 1.93 6.93
C LEU A 703 38.03 0.53 6.35
N GLY A 704 39.07 -0.20 6.75
CA GLY A 704 39.12 -1.66 6.59
C GLY A 704 38.23 -2.37 7.61
N HIS A 705 37.82 -3.60 7.30
CA HIS A 705 37.20 -4.53 8.26
C HIS A 705 38.01 -5.81 8.37
N GLY A 706 37.83 -6.53 9.48
CA GLY A 706 38.46 -7.81 9.73
C GLY A 706 37.74 -9.02 9.14
N LEU A 707 36.49 -8.85 8.69
CA LEU A 707 35.68 -9.94 8.14
C LEU A 707 36.33 -10.54 6.89
N SER A 708 36.54 -11.86 6.90
CA SER A 708 37.14 -12.61 5.79
C SER A 708 36.16 -12.77 4.63
N GLU A 709 36.71 -12.80 3.41
CA GLU A 709 35.95 -13.12 2.20
C GLU A 709 35.25 -14.48 2.28
N HIS A 710 35.84 -15.43 3.02
CA HIS A 710 35.23 -16.73 3.28
C HIS A 710 33.88 -16.59 3.98
N VAL A 711 33.85 -15.88 5.13
CA VAL A 711 32.63 -15.72 5.92
C VAL A 711 31.59 -14.88 5.19
N ILE A 712 31.99 -13.79 4.53
CA ILE A 712 31.06 -12.97 3.74
C ILE A 712 30.41 -13.80 2.62
N SER A 713 31.20 -14.57 1.87
CA SER A 713 30.71 -15.43 0.79
C SER A 713 29.81 -16.55 1.31
N ALA A 714 30.18 -17.18 2.44
CA ALA A 714 29.38 -18.20 3.11
C ALA A 714 28.04 -17.63 3.60
N LEU A 715 28.06 -16.50 4.30
CA LEU A 715 26.87 -15.84 4.83
C LEU A 715 25.92 -15.43 3.71
N ARG A 716 26.42 -14.86 2.60
CA ARG A 716 25.62 -14.55 1.41
C ARG A 716 24.92 -15.78 0.85
N LYS A 717 25.64 -16.90 0.69
CA LYS A 717 25.06 -18.16 0.17
C LYS A 717 24.01 -18.71 1.13
N THR A 718 24.30 -18.70 2.43
CA THR A 718 23.38 -19.16 3.47
C THR A 718 22.11 -18.29 3.53
N CYS A 719 22.24 -16.95 3.47
CA CYS A 719 21.07 -16.06 3.41
C CYS A 719 20.19 -16.37 2.20
N ASN A 720 20.79 -16.55 1.01
CA ASN A 720 20.03 -16.94 -0.19
C ASN A 720 19.30 -18.28 -0.01
N LYS A 721 19.98 -19.30 0.55
CA LYS A 721 19.37 -20.61 0.83
C LYS A 721 18.16 -20.49 1.78
N TRP A 722 18.28 -19.72 2.86
CA TRP A 722 17.21 -19.58 3.84
C TRP A 722 15.98 -18.84 3.30
N ARG A 723 16.14 -17.87 2.39
CA ARG A 723 15.03 -17.08 1.81
C ARG A 723 13.95 -17.93 1.15
N GLU A 724 14.28 -19.15 0.74
CA GLU A 724 13.37 -20.11 0.10
C GLU A 724 12.64 -21.02 1.11
N THR A 725 12.85 -20.83 2.42
CA THR A 725 12.33 -21.71 3.47
C THR A 725 11.16 -21.12 4.25
N SER A 726 10.35 -21.99 4.85
CA SER A 726 9.29 -21.59 5.79
C SER A 726 9.83 -21.04 7.12
N ALA A 727 11.08 -21.32 7.48
CA ALA A 727 11.71 -20.78 8.67
C ALA A 727 11.99 -19.27 8.49
N TYR A 728 12.57 -18.87 7.35
CA TYR A 728 12.75 -17.45 7.02
C TYR A 728 11.42 -16.71 6.97
N ALA A 729 10.37 -17.30 6.39
CA ALA A 729 9.05 -16.67 6.34
C ALA A 729 8.44 -16.39 7.73
N ARG A 730 8.86 -17.12 8.77
CA ARG A 730 8.44 -16.93 10.17
C ARG A 730 9.30 -15.93 10.94
N LEU A 731 10.48 -15.54 10.42
CA LEU A 731 11.33 -14.54 11.05
C LEU A 731 10.64 -13.18 11.14
N ASN A 732 10.98 -12.41 12.17
CA ASN A 732 10.66 -11.00 12.22
C ASN A 732 11.16 -10.29 10.94
N TYR A 733 10.31 -9.46 10.32
CA TYR A 733 10.65 -8.79 9.07
C TYR A 733 11.93 -7.92 9.15
N ARG A 734 12.24 -7.36 10.33
CA ARG A 734 13.48 -6.58 10.55
C ARG A 734 14.75 -7.45 10.47
N LYS A 735 14.65 -8.71 10.90
CA LYS A 735 15.70 -9.72 10.73
C LYS A 735 15.81 -10.17 9.26
N GLN A 736 14.67 -10.35 8.59
CA GLN A 736 14.64 -10.62 7.14
C GLN A 736 15.33 -9.51 6.32
N PHE A 737 15.13 -8.24 6.69
CA PHE A 737 15.74 -7.08 6.02
C PHE A 737 17.28 -7.17 5.96
N ALA A 738 17.93 -7.53 7.06
CA ALA A 738 19.38 -7.68 7.08
C ALA A 738 19.86 -8.85 6.20
N MET A 739 19.14 -9.98 6.26
CA MET A 739 19.41 -11.13 5.38
C MET A 739 19.21 -10.78 3.90
N ASP A 740 18.19 -9.96 3.57
CA ASP A 740 17.92 -9.51 2.22
C ASP A 740 19.08 -8.66 1.67
N ILE A 741 19.60 -7.70 2.47
CA ILE A 741 20.80 -6.92 2.11
C ILE A 741 22.00 -7.82 1.85
N MET A 742 22.28 -8.78 2.74
CA MET A 742 23.40 -9.69 2.59
C MET A 742 23.22 -10.64 1.40
N SER A 743 22.00 -11.07 1.11
CA SER A 743 21.70 -11.91 -0.06
C SER A 743 21.99 -11.18 -1.38
N LEU A 744 21.84 -9.86 -1.39
CA LEU A 744 22.07 -8.96 -2.51
C LEU A 744 23.45 -8.28 -2.48
N TYR A 745 24.41 -8.79 -1.70
CA TYR A 745 25.74 -8.19 -1.45
C TYR A 745 26.40 -7.53 -2.67
N ASN A 746 26.46 -8.22 -3.82
CA ASN A 746 27.15 -7.71 -5.02
C ASN A 746 26.42 -6.52 -5.69
N LYS A 747 25.13 -6.34 -5.41
CA LYS A 747 24.29 -5.24 -5.90
C LYS A 747 24.14 -4.14 -4.85
N THR A 748 24.63 -4.33 -3.63
CA THR A 748 24.45 -3.40 -2.52
C THR A 748 25.42 -2.23 -2.65
N SER A 749 24.87 -1.02 -2.70
CA SER A 749 25.64 0.22 -2.59
C SER A 749 26.06 0.46 -1.14
N TRP A 750 27.12 -0.21 -0.69
CA TRP A 750 27.57 -0.18 0.71
C TRP A 750 27.82 1.23 1.27
N GLY A 751 28.22 2.19 0.42
CA GLY A 751 28.43 3.58 0.82
C GLY A 751 27.15 4.30 1.25
N THR A 752 25.97 3.84 0.82
CA THR A 752 24.66 4.45 1.16
C THR A 752 23.84 3.58 2.11
N THR A 753 24.38 2.45 2.59
CA THR A 753 23.67 1.51 3.48
C THR A 753 23.74 1.96 4.95
N THR A 754 22.88 2.88 5.37
CA THR A 754 22.90 3.42 6.74
C THR A 754 22.50 2.39 7.79
N CYS A 755 23.05 2.53 9.00
CA CYS A 755 22.57 1.86 10.19
C CYS A 755 21.55 2.79 10.88
N ASP A 756 20.29 2.38 11.02
CA ASP A 756 19.30 3.10 11.82
C ASP A 756 18.69 2.12 12.82
N ILE A 757 18.67 2.49 14.10
CA ILE A 757 18.08 1.66 15.15
C ILE A 757 16.62 1.32 14.84
N LYS A 758 15.89 2.24 14.18
CA LYS A 758 14.49 2.04 13.79
C LYS A 758 14.31 1.04 12.67
N ASP A 759 15.38 0.59 12.00
CA ASP A 759 15.35 -0.48 11.00
C ASP A 759 15.46 -1.86 11.66
N ILE A 760 16.05 -1.94 12.85
CA ILE A 760 16.30 -3.20 13.58
C ILE A 760 15.38 -3.40 14.79
N TYR A 761 14.90 -2.32 15.43
CA TYR A 761 13.94 -2.37 16.54
C TYR A 761 12.70 -1.50 16.30
N LYS A 762 11.58 -1.87 16.93
CA LYS A 762 10.41 -1.00 17.07
C LYS A 762 10.50 -0.32 18.43
N LEU A 763 10.95 0.93 18.46
CA LEU A 763 11.09 1.68 19.70
C LEU A 763 9.75 2.20 20.24
N PRO A 764 9.57 2.32 21.57
CA PRO A 764 8.37 2.89 22.17
C PRO A 764 8.11 4.32 21.71
N THR A 765 6.83 4.65 21.50
CA THR A 765 6.36 6.00 21.15
C THR A 765 5.66 6.71 22.32
N CYS A 766 5.51 6.03 23.45
CA CYS A 766 4.96 6.56 24.69
C CYS A 766 5.50 5.76 25.87
N LEU A 767 5.40 6.33 27.07
CA LEU A 767 5.64 5.65 28.34
C LEU A 767 4.40 5.76 29.24
N PRO A 768 4.20 4.84 30.20
CA PRO A 768 3.20 4.99 31.25
C PRO A 768 3.28 6.35 31.94
N LYS A 769 2.15 6.83 32.47
CA LYS A 769 2.13 8.12 33.18
C LYS A 769 3.02 8.11 34.41
N ASP A 770 2.94 7.00 35.16
CA ASP A 770 3.69 6.76 36.38
C ASP A 770 5.01 6.04 36.07
N GLU A 771 6.10 6.57 36.61
CA GLU A 771 7.49 6.09 36.45
C GLU A 771 7.68 4.69 37.05
N ALA A 772 6.86 4.29 38.04
CA ALA A 772 6.94 2.96 38.66
C ALA A 772 6.69 1.80 37.69
N TYR A 773 6.11 2.07 36.52
CA TYR A 773 5.84 1.09 35.47
C TYR A 773 6.79 1.20 34.27
N TRP A 774 7.89 1.93 34.40
CA TRP A 774 8.85 2.08 33.31
C TRP A 774 9.87 0.95 33.34
N ASP A 775 9.76 0.03 32.39
CA ASP A 775 10.74 -1.04 32.22
C ASP A 775 12.07 -0.53 31.64
N PHE A 776 13.18 -1.12 32.08
CA PHE A 776 14.50 -0.85 31.51
C PHE A 776 14.66 -1.51 30.12
N GLY A 777 15.48 -0.88 29.25
CA GLY A 777 15.86 -1.43 27.96
C GLY A 777 15.19 -0.78 26.75
N LEU A 778 15.48 -1.31 25.55
CA LEU A 778 15.02 -0.76 24.28
C LEU A 778 13.51 -0.89 24.05
N ASP A 779 12.84 -1.80 24.76
CA ASP A 779 11.38 -1.91 24.76
C ASP A 779 10.73 -0.98 25.80
N GLY A 780 11.52 -0.31 26.64
CA GLY A 780 11.07 0.57 27.71
C GLY A 780 11.66 1.99 27.64
N TYR A 781 12.05 2.57 28.78
CA TYR A 781 12.39 3.99 28.85
C TYR A 781 13.66 4.38 28.08
N ILE A 782 14.64 3.48 27.96
CA ILE A 782 15.84 3.71 27.14
C ILE A 782 15.45 3.82 25.67
N GLY A 783 14.63 2.90 25.18
CA GLY A 783 14.13 2.92 23.80
C GLY A 783 13.28 4.14 23.48
N TYR A 784 12.43 4.58 24.42
CA TYR A 784 11.65 5.80 24.28
C TYR A 784 12.55 7.04 24.18
N GLY A 785 13.55 7.17 25.06
CA GLY A 785 14.54 8.25 25.02
C GLY A 785 15.30 8.29 23.69
N ILE A 786 15.77 7.13 23.21
CA ILE A 786 16.42 7.02 21.89
C ILE A 786 15.47 7.42 20.77
N ASN A 787 14.18 7.07 20.83
CA ASN A 787 13.20 7.45 19.83
C ASN A 787 13.02 8.98 19.74
N ILE A 788 12.98 9.67 20.89
CA ILE A 788 12.93 11.14 20.97
C ILE A 788 14.18 11.75 20.34
N LEU A 789 15.37 11.31 20.76
CA LEU A 789 16.64 11.90 20.34
C LEU A 789 16.92 11.66 18.85
N THR A 790 16.68 10.46 18.33
CA THR A 790 16.81 10.18 16.90
C THR A 790 15.81 10.97 16.05
N THR A 791 14.62 11.28 16.59
CA THR A 791 13.68 12.18 15.95
C THR A 791 14.22 13.61 15.93
N LYS A 792 14.78 14.10 17.05
CA LYS A 792 15.41 15.43 17.13
C LYS A 792 16.56 15.58 16.13
N LEU A 793 17.46 14.59 16.03
CA LEU A 793 18.60 14.61 15.11
C LEU A 793 18.21 14.67 13.63
N LYS A 794 17.10 14.04 13.25
CA LYS A 794 16.60 14.09 11.86
C LYS A 794 16.01 15.45 11.49
N LEU A 795 15.71 16.28 12.49
CA LEU A 795 15.04 17.56 12.34
C LEU A 795 15.98 18.78 12.48
N SER A 796 17.10 18.60 13.20
CA SER A 796 18.23 19.55 13.28
C SER A 796 19.06 19.52 12.02
#